data_AF-A0A7C2EQ86-F1
#
_entry.id   AF-A0A7C2EQ86-F1
#
_cell.length_a   1.000
_cell.length_b   1.000
_cell.length_c   1.000
_cell.angle_alpha   90.00
_cell.angle_beta   90.00
_cell.angle_gamma   90.00
#
_symmetry.space_group_name_H-M   'P 1'
#
loop_
_entity.id
_entity.type
_entity.pdbx_description
1 polymer ?
#
loop_
_entity_poly.entity_id
_entity_poly.type
_entity_poly.pdbx_seq_one_letter_code
_entity_poly.pdbx_strand_id
1 'polypeptide(L)'
;MNSRMEVSMRCKISLLLILILILATSPQAMIVRSANHDMSLPPSSLADAQRLARLEQQIDRLREELRIPALSAAVVKDQQVVWARGFGFADLEKKIPATEHTSYHLASLTKTFASTIVMQLVQEGKVKLDDPVSKYGIALESEGVIRVKHLLSHTSEGNPGEQYRYNGNRFAELDKVIQKATGKSFAELLIANILDPLEMNETAPNVPPVMSTKSPEGVDQSSEAEVKAAMTNLMAGFSTGNADQIERYISPRHNSFRREGGFPTVFTDPAELRGLFRSGFKINPEIRSLEAAVYGDTALTTCIMSVMVAPPGQTSRAEGPWRASYFWHKQGGAWKLVHSHESPLTVAQITEKHRQRFDAVSPKMAEPYALDSKFNAIKSKYPTHFSTSAGLISSVFDMAKYDIAIDKNRFLTKETQQLAFTPMTSTKGEKLPYGLGWFTQDYKGTRLIWHYGYWTCNSSLILKVPERNLTFIAMANTDNLSRPTDLGAGDVTSSPVGLAFLKTFILPEMPEIDWEAPAAQLQERLKQASDKPYAELYKKELLVRARMYSSVGKTGESSRLFKAYGALYSKSLPDDLARKTALAEIVRVADDANHTVEFNLPRAQSVRVFALGEGQGGEIFDYGWIENAETGKVVWQMQARETAHAGGAGKNRKADTVITLPAGRYKLRYKSDDSHSFDRWNALPPDINFWGIALYAVEDRT
;
A
#
# COMPACT_ATOMS: atom_id res chain seq x y z
N MET A 1 -71.99 -38.92 -10.29
CA MET A 1 -71.78 -37.82 -9.31
C MET A 1 -71.16 -38.42 -8.07
N ASN A 2 -70.01 -37.88 -7.68
CA ASN A 2 -69.29 -38.12 -6.42
C ASN A 2 -68.88 -39.54 -6.02
N SER A 3 -67.62 -39.58 -5.55
CA SER A 3 -67.13 -40.44 -4.46
C SER A 3 -66.84 -41.89 -4.86
N ARG A 4 -65.90 -42.64 -4.27
CA ARG A 4 -65.24 -42.57 -2.95
C ARG A 4 -64.27 -43.76 -2.88
N MET A 5 -63.24 -43.68 -2.00
CA MET A 5 -62.70 -44.78 -1.15
C MET A 5 -62.16 -46.06 -1.86
N GLU A 6 -61.10 -46.76 -1.46
CA GLU A 6 -60.65 -47.26 -0.14
C GLU A 6 -59.33 -48.05 -0.44
N VAL A 7 -58.23 -47.87 0.30
CA VAL A 7 -57.75 -48.67 1.47
C VAL A 7 -56.83 -49.89 1.16
N SER A 8 -55.68 -49.84 1.86
CA SER A 8 -54.90 -50.91 2.52
C SER A 8 -54.01 -51.92 1.76
N MET A 9 -52.70 -51.71 1.98
CA MET A 9 -51.67 -52.63 2.49
C MET A 9 -51.58 -54.11 2.07
N ARG A 10 -50.36 -54.40 1.55
CA ARG A 10 -49.43 -55.49 1.91
C ARG A 10 -49.83 -56.94 1.62
N CYS A 11 -49.15 -57.58 0.66
CA CYS A 11 -48.33 -58.79 0.91
C CYS A 11 -47.66 -59.37 -0.35
N LYS A 12 -46.44 -59.91 -0.12
CA LYS A 12 -45.76 -61.04 -0.80
C LYS A 12 -45.06 -60.74 -2.14
N ILE A 13 -43.72 -60.72 -2.12
CA ILE A 13 -42.79 -61.85 -2.36
C ILE A 13 -42.62 -62.12 -3.86
N SER A 14 -41.40 -61.83 -4.32
CA SER A 14 -40.81 -62.13 -5.62
C SER A 14 -41.01 -63.58 -6.07
N LEU A 15 -41.27 -63.79 -7.36
CA LEU A 15 -40.46 -64.65 -8.25
C LEU A 15 -41.02 -64.66 -9.70
N LEU A 16 -40.10 -64.84 -10.66
CA LEU A 16 -40.28 -65.08 -12.12
C LEU A 16 -40.79 -63.89 -12.94
N LEU A 17 -39.97 -63.14 -13.70
CA LEU A 17 -38.97 -63.55 -14.71
C LEU A 17 -39.60 -64.46 -15.78
N ILE A 18 -40.07 -63.87 -16.89
CA ILE A 18 -39.51 -64.06 -18.25
C ILE A 18 -40.41 -63.39 -19.30
N LEU A 19 -39.74 -62.82 -20.32
CA LEU A 19 -40.19 -62.27 -21.61
C LEU A 19 -40.67 -60.81 -21.54
N ILE A 20 -39.97 -59.82 -22.11
CA ILE A 20 -39.57 -59.71 -23.52
C ILE A 20 -38.33 -58.79 -23.66
N LEU A 21 -37.32 -59.32 -24.36
CA LEU A 21 -36.42 -58.70 -25.35
C LEU A 21 -36.27 -57.16 -25.40
N ILE A 22 -35.02 -56.66 -25.32
CA ILE A 22 -34.32 -55.77 -26.29
C ILE A 22 -33.14 -54.98 -25.65
N LEU A 23 -31.95 -55.22 -26.22
CA LEU A 23 -30.78 -54.34 -26.44
C LEU A 23 -30.05 -53.56 -25.31
N ALA A 24 -28.73 -53.58 -25.49
CA ALA A 24 -27.75 -52.52 -25.22
C ALA A 24 -27.25 -52.32 -23.77
N THR A 25 -26.06 -52.88 -23.55
CA THR A 25 -25.10 -52.47 -22.53
C THR A 25 -24.82 -50.97 -22.61
N SER A 26 -25.17 -50.25 -21.55
CA SER A 26 -24.74 -48.88 -21.27
C SER A 26 -23.95 -48.85 -19.95
N PRO A 27 -22.96 -47.96 -19.82
CA PRO A 27 -21.92 -48.05 -18.81
C PRO A 27 -22.41 -47.58 -17.45
N GLN A 28 -21.84 -48.15 -16.40
CA GLN A 28 -21.92 -47.63 -15.03
C GLN A 28 -21.44 -46.18 -15.01
N ALA A 29 -22.38 -45.23 -15.02
CA ALA A 29 -22.10 -43.88 -14.55
C ALA A 29 -21.88 -43.98 -13.05
N MET A 30 -20.61 -44.07 -12.65
CA MET A 30 -20.16 -43.72 -11.32
C MET A 30 -20.66 -42.30 -11.07
N ILE A 31 -21.72 -42.14 -10.27
CA ILE A 31 -22.14 -40.82 -9.78
C ILE A 31 -21.04 -40.40 -8.82
N VAL A 32 -20.04 -39.70 -9.35
CA VAL A 32 -19.24 -38.77 -8.56
C VAL A 32 -20.25 -37.75 -8.05
N ARG A 33 -20.63 -37.84 -6.78
CA ARG A 33 -21.25 -36.72 -6.09
C ARG A 33 -20.24 -35.58 -6.17
N SER A 34 -20.46 -34.61 -7.05
CA SER A 34 -19.83 -33.31 -6.87
C SER A 34 -20.39 -32.80 -5.54
N ALA A 35 -19.53 -32.71 -4.53
CA ALA A 35 -19.84 -31.95 -3.35
C ALA A 35 -19.75 -30.48 -3.77
N ASN A 36 -20.78 -29.99 -4.45
CA ASN A 36 -21.07 -28.57 -4.43
C ASN A 36 -21.46 -28.28 -2.98
N HIS A 37 -20.48 -27.96 -2.13
CA HIS A 37 -20.72 -27.34 -0.83
C HIS A 37 -21.28 -25.95 -1.15
N ASP A 38 -22.60 -25.90 -1.32
CA ASP A 38 -23.32 -24.64 -1.26
C ASP A 38 -23.18 -24.15 0.18
N MET A 39 -22.26 -23.20 0.39
CA MET A 39 -22.00 -22.56 1.68
C MET A 39 -23.17 -21.64 2.02
N SER A 40 -24.32 -22.24 2.35
CA SER A 40 -25.39 -21.52 3.03
C SER A 40 -24.86 -20.98 4.36
N LEU A 41 -25.03 -19.67 4.58
CA LEU A 41 -24.59 -19.01 5.82
C LEU A 41 -25.26 -19.72 7.02
N PRO A 42 -24.51 -20.05 8.09
CA PRO A 42 -25.09 -20.67 9.27
C PRO A 42 -26.12 -19.73 9.91
N PRO A 43 -27.19 -20.27 10.54
CA PRO A 43 -28.15 -19.44 11.26
C PRO A 43 -27.43 -18.70 12.40
N SER A 44 -27.47 -17.37 12.35
CA SER A 44 -26.91 -16.50 13.40
C SER A 44 -27.91 -16.31 14.54
N SER A 45 -27.40 -16.08 15.76
CA SER A 45 -28.26 -15.66 16.87
C SER A 45 -28.96 -14.34 16.51
N LEU A 46 -30.16 -14.06 17.03
CA LEU A 46 -30.89 -12.81 16.76
C LEU A 46 -30.03 -11.56 17.07
N ALA A 47 -29.22 -11.63 18.13
CA ALA A 47 -28.31 -10.56 18.52
C ALA A 47 -27.14 -10.39 17.52
N ASP A 48 -26.59 -11.49 17.00
CA ASP A 48 -25.56 -11.43 15.95
C ASP A 48 -26.14 -10.92 14.62
N ALA A 49 -27.35 -11.33 14.25
CA ALA A 49 -28.05 -10.85 13.05
C ALA A 49 -28.27 -9.33 13.10
N GLN A 50 -28.70 -8.79 14.25
CA GLN A 50 -28.85 -7.35 14.46
C GLN A 50 -27.52 -6.60 14.39
N ARG A 51 -26.44 -7.16 14.97
CA ARG A 51 -25.10 -6.58 14.87
C ARG A 51 -24.62 -6.53 13.42
N LEU A 52 -24.78 -7.61 12.68
CA LEU A 52 -24.40 -7.70 11.27
C LEU A 52 -25.19 -6.73 10.39
N ALA A 53 -26.50 -6.59 10.61
CA ALA A 53 -27.32 -5.62 9.89
C ALA A 53 -26.88 -4.17 10.16
N ARG A 54 -26.51 -3.83 11.41
CA ARG A 54 -25.93 -2.51 11.72
C ARG A 54 -24.59 -2.30 11.05
N LEU A 55 -23.69 -3.30 11.09
CA LEU A 55 -22.40 -3.22 10.43
C LEU A 55 -22.57 -3.02 8.92
N GLU A 56 -23.47 -3.77 8.27
CA GLU A 56 -23.76 -3.65 6.84
C GLU A 56 -24.12 -2.21 6.46
N GLN A 57 -25.05 -1.58 7.19
CA GLN A 57 -25.42 -0.18 6.98
C GLN A 57 -24.26 0.79 7.23
N GLN A 58 -23.44 0.54 8.25
CA GLN A 58 -22.27 1.38 8.55
C GLN A 58 -21.21 1.29 7.45
N ILE A 59 -20.95 0.09 6.93
CA ILE A 59 -19.99 -0.14 5.85
C ILE A 59 -20.44 0.55 4.57
N ASP A 60 -21.71 0.44 4.19
CA ASP A 60 -22.23 1.11 2.98
C ASP A 60 -22.19 2.64 3.12
N ARG A 61 -22.57 3.17 4.30
CA ARG A 61 -22.43 4.61 4.58
C ARG A 61 -20.98 5.09 4.48
N LEU A 62 -20.05 4.35 5.08
CA LEU A 62 -18.62 4.68 5.00
C LEU A 62 -18.10 4.62 3.56
N ARG A 63 -18.56 3.65 2.75
CA ARG A 63 -18.27 3.58 1.31
C ARG A 63 -18.68 4.87 0.61
N GLU A 64 -19.88 5.38 0.87
CA GLU A 64 -20.38 6.63 0.28
C GLU A 64 -19.62 7.86 0.77
N GLU A 65 -19.40 7.98 2.09
CA GLU A 65 -18.63 9.07 2.69
C GLU A 65 -17.21 9.14 2.13
N LEU A 66 -16.61 8.00 1.83
CA LEU A 66 -15.25 7.87 1.27
C LEU A 66 -15.21 7.90 -0.26
N ARG A 67 -16.36 8.07 -0.94
CA ARG A 67 -16.49 8.03 -2.42
C ARG A 67 -15.88 6.77 -3.04
N ILE A 68 -16.13 5.62 -2.44
CA ILE A 68 -15.68 4.32 -2.91
C ILE A 68 -16.74 3.73 -3.86
N PRO A 69 -16.44 3.48 -5.16
CA PRO A 69 -17.39 2.89 -6.09
C PRO A 69 -17.78 1.45 -5.75
N ALA A 70 -16.80 0.60 -5.43
CA ALA A 70 -17.01 -0.79 -5.04
C ALA A 70 -16.28 -1.11 -3.74
N LEU A 71 -17.01 -1.74 -2.82
CA LEU A 71 -16.44 -2.30 -1.60
C LEU A 71 -17.03 -3.70 -1.39
N SER A 72 -16.20 -4.68 -1.06
CA SER A 72 -16.67 -5.98 -0.56
C SER A 72 -16.12 -6.23 0.83
N ALA A 73 -16.91 -6.85 1.69
CA ALA A 73 -16.52 -7.15 3.06
C ALA A 73 -17.09 -8.49 3.54
N ALA A 74 -16.41 -9.11 4.51
CA ALA A 74 -16.81 -10.36 5.13
C ALA A 74 -16.49 -10.38 6.64
N VAL A 75 -17.28 -11.14 7.39
CA VAL A 75 -17.05 -11.49 8.79
C VAL A 75 -16.96 -13.01 8.89
N VAL A 76 -15.82 -13.47 9.42
CA VAL A 76 -15.61 -14.87 9.80
C VAL A 76 -15.76 -14.97 11.30
N LYS A 77 -16.58 -15.91 11.77
CA LYS A 77 -16.78 -16.20 13.20
C LYS A 77 -16.79 -17.71 13.40
N ASP A 78 -16.03 -18.20 14.38
CA ASP A 78 -15.96 -19.62 14.74
C ASP A 78 -15.68 -20.52 13.53
N GLN A 79 -14.68 -20.11 12.73
CA GLN A 79 -14.24 -20.78 11.50
C GLN A 79 -15.28 -20.88 10.37
N GLN A 80 -16.30 -20.02 10.39
CA GLN A 80 -17.36 -19.96 9.37
C GLN A 80 -17.53 -18.53 8.87
N VAL A 81 -17.79 -18.37 7.58
CA VAL A 81 -18.24 -17.08 7.04
C VAL A 81 -19.67 -16.86 7.51
N VAL A 82 -19.88 -15.91 8.42
CA VAL A 82 -21.22 -15.60 8.95
C VAL A 82 -21.89 -14.44 8.22
N TRP A 83 -21.11 -13.66 7.46
CA TRP A 83 -21.59 -12.57 6.62
C TRP A 83 -20.55 -12.25 5.54
N ALA A 84 -21.01 -12.01 4.32
CA ALA A 84 -20.19 -11.49 3.22
C ALA A 84 -21.08 -10.75 2.21
N ARG A 85 -20.68 -9.55 1.79
CA ARG A 85 -21.45 -8.70 0.88
C ARG A 85 -20.53 -7.84 0.01
N GLY A 86 -21.01 -7.53 -1.20
CA GLY A 86 -20.50 -6.43 -2.01
C GLY A 86 -21.44 -5.23 -2.01
N PHE A 87 -20.88 -4.05 -2.18
CA PHE A 87 -21.56 -2.76 -2.14
C PHE A 87 -21.13 -1.90 -3.32
N GLY A 88 -22.10 -1.21 -3.93
CA GLY A 88 -21.85 -0.36 -5.11
C GLY A 88 -21.54 -1.16 -6.37
N PHE A 89 -20.68 -0.60 -7.23
CA PHE A 89 -20.42 -1.14 -8.57
C PHE A 89 -18.94 -1.41 -8.79
N ALA A 90 -18.61 -2.68 -9.06
CA ALA A 90 -17.30 -3.14 -9.50
C ALA A 90 -16.86 -2.45 -10.81
N ASP A 91 -17.80 -2.08 -11.68
CA ASP A 91 -17.59 -1.24 -12.86
C ASP A 91 -18.72 -0.20 -12.92
N LEU A 92 -18.39 1.08 -12.69
CA LEU A 92 -19.35 2.19 -12.71
C LEU A 92 -20.00 2.37 -14.09
N GLU A 93 -19.21 2.27 -15.16
CA GLU A 93 -19.68 2.52 -16.52
C GLU A 93 -20.59 1.39 -17.02
N LYS A 94 -20.22 0.14 -16.73
CA LYS A 94 -21.04 -1.04 -17.08
C LYS A 94 -22.12 -1.35 -16.04
N LYS A 95 -22.14 -0.64 -14.90
CA LYS A 95 -23.02 -0.88 -13.75
C LYS A 95 -22.97 -2.34 -13.27
N ILE A 96 -21.79 -2.93 -13.25
CA ILE A 96 -21.59 -4.28 -12.72
C ILE A 96 -21.60 -4.19 -11.19
N PRO A 97 -22.54 -4.82 -10.47
CA PRO A 97 -22.57 -4.75 -9.02
C PRO A 97 -21.36 -5.44 -8.41
N ALA A 98 -20.86 -4.89 -7.31
CA ALA A 98 -19.87 -5.60 -6.50
C ALA A 98 -20.55 -6.73 -5.71
N THR A 99 -19.83 -7.83 -5.52
CA THR A 99 -20.26 -8.99 -4.72
C THR A 99 -19.12 -9.46 -3.82
N GLU A 100 -19.40 -10.38 -2.91
CA GLU A 100 -18.41 -11.07 -2.09
C GLU A 100 -17.36 -11.86 -2.92
N HIS A 101 -17.67 -12.14 -4.18
CA HIS A 101 -16.81 -12.81 -5.16
C HIS A 101 -16.04 -11.84 -6.08
N THR A 102 -16.32 -10.53 -6.00
CA THR A 102 -15.55 -9.53 -6.76
C THR A 102 -14.10 -9.54 -6.27
N SER A 103 -13.17 -9.63 -7.22
CA SER A 103 -11.74 -9.64 -6.92
C SER A 103 -11.16 -8.23 -6.93
N TYR A 104 -10.24 -7.96 -6.00
CA TYR A 104 -9.58 -6.68 -5.82
C TYR A 104 -8.06 -6.89 -5.71
N HIS A 105 -7.31 -5.86 -6.05
CA HIS A 105 -5.88 -5.84 -5.77
C HIS A 105 -5.64 -5.62 -4.27
N LEU A 106 -4.81 -6.47 -3.66
CA LEU A 106 -4.61 -6.48 -2.20
C LEU A 106 -3.55 -5.49 -1.71
N ALA A 107 -2.69 -4.98 -2.60
CA ALA A 107 -1.52 -4.19 -2.22
C ALA A 107 -0.73 -4.86 -1.08
N SER A 108 -0.42 -4.12 -0.01
CA SER A 108 0.44 -4.63 1.07
C SER A 108 -0.14 -5.77 1.89
N LEU A 109 -1.43 -6.08 1.78
CA LEU A 109 -1.99 -7.26 2.45
C LEU A 109 -1.36 -8.57 1.94
N THR A 110 -0.73 -8.56 0.74
CA THR A 110 0.14 -9.63 0.23
C THR A 110 1.26 -10.04 1.19
N LYS A 111 1.76 -9.12 2.03
CA LYS A 111 2.84 -9.41 3.01
C LYS A 111 2.47 -10.51 3.99
N THR A 112 1.18 -10.67 4.29
CA THR A 112 0.69 -11.73 5.17
C THR A 112 0.93 -13.12 4.55
N PHE A 113 0.75 -13.26 3.24
CA PHE A 113 1.04 -14.50 2.50
C PHE A 113 2.54 -14.74 2.39
N ALA A 114 3.31 -13.68 2.09
CA ALA A 114 4.76 -13.75 2.06
C ALA A 114 5.34 -14.19 3.40
N SER A 115 4.85 -13.63 4.50
CA SER A 115 5.22 -14.06 5.85
C SER A 115 4.90 -15.52 6.08
N THR A 116 3.70 -15.99 5.74
CA THR A 116 3.34 -17.41 5.84
C THR A 116 4.33 -18.30 5.08
N ILE A 117 4.68 -17.97 3.83
CA ILE A 117 5.67 -18.74 3.06
C ILE A 117 7.07 -18.71 3.71
N VAL A 118 7.57 -17.54 4.10
CA VAL A 118 8.89 -17.44 4.73
C VAL A 118 8.93 -18.20 6.06
N MET A 119 7.86 -18.13 6.85
CA MET A 119 7.75 -18.85 8.13
C MET A 119 7.61 -20.37 7.92
N GLN A 120 7.00 -20.85 6.83
CA GLN A 120 7.07 -22.26 6.44
C GLN A 120 8.53 -22.68 6.21
N LEU A 121 9.32 -21.88 5.47
CA LEU A 121 10.73 -22.15 5.24
C LEU A 121 11.56 -22.10 6.55
N VAL A 122 11.15 -21.30 7.53
CA VAL A 122 11.76 -21.29 8.88
C VAL A 122 11.49 -22.60 9.62
N GLN A 123 10.24 -23.09 9.61
CA GLN A 123 9.89 -24.39 10.21
C GLN A 123 10.63 -25.55 9.56
N GLU A 124 10.80 -25.51 8.24
CA GLU A 124 11.55 -26.50 7.47
C GLU A 124 13.07 -26.40 7.67
N GLY A 125 13.56 -25.40 8.41
CA GLY A 125 14.98 -25.15 8.64
C GLY A 125 15.76 -24.63 7.43
N LYS A 126 15.07 -24.25 6.34
CA LYS A 126 15.67 -23.72 5.10
C LYS A 126 16.10 -22.26 5.22
N VAL A 127 15.43 -21.50 6.08
CA VAL A 127 15.73 -20.10 6.38
C VAL A 127 15.82 -19.94 7.90
N LYS A 128 16.82 -19.21 8.41
CA LYS A 128 16.83 -18.79 9.81
C LYS A 128 16.47 -17.31 9.91
N LEU A 129 15.62 -16.96 10.87
CA LEU A 129 15.24 -15.56 11.13
C LEU A 129 16.46 -14.66 11.42
N ASP A 130 17.50 -15.23 12.02
CA ASP A 130 18.75 -14.55 12.32
C ASP A 130 19.81 -14.64 11.21
N ASP A 131 19.53 -15.29 10.08
CA ASP A 131 20.48 -15.28 8.96
C ASP A 131 20.72 -13.83 8.48
N PRO A 132 21.98 -13.41 8.24
CA PRO A 132 22.25 -12.12 7.62
C PRO A 132 21.73 -12.12 6.18
N VAL A 133 21.09 -11.03 5.75
CA VAL A 133 20.45 -10.99 4.42
C VAL A 133 21.47 -11.05 3.27
N SER A 134 22.73 -10.69 3.53
CA SER A 134 23.86 -10.85 2.59
C SER A 134 24.09 -12.31 2.16
N LYS A 135 23.75 -13.28 3.01
CA LYS A 135 23.74 -14.72 2.67
C LYS A 135 22.87 -15.01 1.46
N TYR A 136 21.82 -14.20 1.25
CA TYR A 136 20.86 -14.32 0.16
C TYR A 136 21.15 -13.38 -1.01
N GLY A 137 22.31 -12.72 -1.05
CA GLY A 137 22.70 -11.78 -2.10
C GLY A 137 22.02 -10.41 -1.99
N ILE A 138 21.51 -10.06 -0.80
CA ILE A 138 20.88 -8.76 -0.53
C ILE A 138 21.93 -7.82 0.06
N ALA A 139 22.17 -6.69 -0.62
CA ALA A 139 23.01 -5.61 -0.13
C ALA A 139 22.13 -4.36 0.05
N LEU A 140 21.93 -3.97 1.31
CA LEU A 140 21.17 -2.79 1.71
C LEU A 140 22.01 -1.97 2.67
N GLU A 141 21.89 -0.64 2.60
CA GLU A 141 22.58 0.27 3.52
C GLU A 141 21.95 0.21 4.93
N SER A 142 22.80 0.11 5.94
CA SER A 142 22.43 0.14 7.37
C SER A 142 23.65 0.37 8.25
N GLU A 143 23.43 0.75 9.51
CA GLU A 143 24.49 0.93 10.52
C GLU A 143 24.93 -0.40 11.15
N GLY A 144 24.22 -1.50 10.86
CA GLY A 144 24.51 -2.83 11.40
C GLY A 144 24.06 -3.96 10.47
N VAL A 145 24.20 -5.21 10.92
CA VAL A 145 23.84 -6.40 10.12
C VAL A 145 22.32 -6.57 10.03
N ILE A 146 21.77 -6.43 8.83
CA ILE A 146 20.36 -6.75 8.56
C ILE A 146 20.18 -8.27 8.52
N ARG A 147 19.20 -8.77 9.25
CA ARG A 147 18.80 -10.19 9.30
C ARG A 147 17.42 -10.37 8.67
N VAL A 148 17.07 -11.60 8.31
CA VAL A 148 15.76 -11.92 7.68
C VAL A 148 14.59 -11.38 8.51
N LYS A 149 14.63 -11.53 9.84
CA LYS A 149 13.59 -10.99 10.72
C LYS A 149 13.42 -9.48 10.60
N HIS A 150 14.50 -8.73 10.38
CA HIS A 150 14.44 -7.26 10.24
C HIS A 150 13.72 -6.82 8.96
N LEU A 151 13.75 -7.64 7.90
CA LEU A 151 12.93 -7.41 6.70
C LEU A 151 11.46 -7.71 6.98
N LEU A 152 11.17 -8.86 7.59
CA LEU A 152 9.81 -9.29 7.98
C LEU A 152 9.14 -8.33 8.97
N SER A 153 9.91 -7.65 9.82
CA SER A 153 9.38 -6.79 10.88
C SER A 153 9.47 -5.29 10.63
N HIS A 154 9.92 -4.87 9.44
CA HIS A 154 10.13 -3.46 9.12
C HIS A 154 11.11 -2.74 10.08
N THR A 155 12.19 -3.42 10.49
CA THR A 155 13.21 -2.87 11.39
C THR A 155 14.61 -2.96 10.79
N SER A 156 14.75 -2.78 9.48
CA SER A 156 16.04 -2.95 8.78
C SER A 156 16.78 -1.64 8.51
N GLU A 157 16.13 -0.48 8.67
CA GLU A 157 16.71 0.84 8.42
C GLU A 157 17.43 1.39 9.64
N GLY A 158 18.44 2.25 9.41
CA GLY A 158 19.30 2.78 10.47
C GLY A 158 20.07 1.64 11.15
N ASN A 159 20.00 1.60 12.48
CA ASN A 159 20.46 0.47 13.28
C ASN A 159 19.39 -0.65 13.31
N PRO A 160 19.63 -1.81 12.66
CA PRO A 160 18.61 -2.83 12.51
C PRO A 160 18.09 -3.37 13.85
N GLY A 161 16.76 -3.40 14.01
CA GLY A 161 16.07 -3.82 15.22
C GLY A 161 15.75 -2.69 16.20
N GLU A 162 16.25 -1.47 15.99
CA GLU A 162 16.03 -0.36 16.92
C GLU A 162 14.70 0.37 16.68
N GLN A 163 14.32 0.59 15.42
CA GLN A 163 13.14 1.38 15.06
C GLN A 163 12.29 0.64 14.04
N TYR A 164 10.97 0.79 14.17
CA TYR A 164 10.01 0.36 13.15
C TYR A 164 9.85 1.45 12.08
N ARG A 165 9.99 1.08 10.80
CA ARG A 165 9.75 1.93 9.63
C ARG A 165 9.11 1.10 8.53
N TYR A 166 7.83 1.34 8.29
CA TYR A 166 7.05 0.60 7.30
C TYR A 166 7.61 0.81 5.90
N ASN A 167 8.29 -0.20 5.35
CA ASN A 167 9.01 -0.11 4.08
C ASN A 167 8.73 -1.33 3.20
N GLY A 168 7.87 -1.15 2.19
CA GLY A 168 7.52 -2.21 1.24
C GLY A 168 8.66 -2.63 0.32
N ASN A 169 9.59 -1.73 -0.01
CA ASN A 169 10.72 -2.03 -0.91
C ASN A 169 11.70 -2.98 -0.23
N ARG A 170 12.07 -2.70 1.03
CA ARG A 170 12.92 -3.60 1.81
C ARG A 170 12.23 -4.92 2.13
N PHE A 171 10.92 -4.93 2.35
CA PHE A 171 10.16 -6.18 2.53
C PHE A 171 10.21 -7.06 1.26
N ALA A 172 10.15 -6.45 0.07
CA ALA A 172 10.20 -7.17 -1.21
C ALA A 172 11.53 -7.94 -1.43
N GLU A 173 12.60 -7.57 -0.72
CA GLU A 173 13.88 -8.31 -0.77
C GLU A 173 13.75 -9.75 -0.25
N LEU A 174 12.65 -10.09 0.45
CA LEU A 174 12.31 -11.48 0.80
C LEU A 174 12.12 -12.37 -0.44
N ASP A 175 11.85 -11.81 -1.62
CA ASP A 175 11.86 -12.56 -2.88
C ASP A 175 13.20 -13.29 -3.09
N LYS A 176 14.32 -12.59 -2.84
CA LYS A 176 15.67 -13.16 -2.96
C LYS A 176 15.94 -14.21 -1.89
N VAL A 177 15.43 -14.01 -0.67
CA VAL A 177 15.52 -15.01 0.42
C VAL A 177 14.83 -16.30 0.00
N ILE A 178 13.58 -16.21 -0.48
CA ILE A 178 12.80 -17.37 -0.95
C ILE A 178 13.52 -18.06 -2.12
N GLN A 179 13.91 -17.29 -3.14
CA GLN A 179 14.53 -17.83 -4.34
C GLN A 179 15.86 -18.51 -4.04
N LYS A 180 16.71 -17.90 -3.22
CA LYS A 180 18.02 -18.48 -2.88
C LYS A 180 17.88 -19.69 -1.96
N ALA A 181 16.87 -19.73 -1.08
CA ALA A 181 16.64 -20.86 -0.19
C ALA A 181 16.01 -22.08 -0.90
N THR A 182 15.26 -21.87 -1.98
CA THR A 182 14.41 -22.92 -2.57
C THR A 182 14.62 -23.19 -4.06
N GLY A 183 15.24 -22.25 -4.79
CA GLY A 183 15.28 -22.25 -6.25
C GLY A 183 13.95 -21.88 -6.93
N LYS A 184 12.89 -21.59 -6.15
CA LYS A 184 11.55 -21.25 -6.65
C LYS A 184 11.20 -19.79 -6.37
N SER A 185 10.35 -19.21 -7.19
CA SER A 185 9.79 -17.88 -6.96
C SER A 185 8.75 -17.88 -5.83
N PHE A 186 8.45 -16.69 -5.29
CA PHE A 186 7.34 -16.51 -4.36
C PHE A 186 5.99 -16.93 -4.98
N ALA A 187 5.74 -16.61 -6.26
CA ALA A 187 4.51 -16.99 -6.95
C ALA A 187 4.30 -18.51 -6.96
N GLU A 188 5.36 -19.27 -7.27
CA GLU A 188 5.30 -20.74 -7.31
C GLU A 188 4.96 -21.35 -5.96
N LEU A 189 5.63 -20.88 -4.90
CA LEU A 189 5.36 -21.36 -3.54
C LEU A 189 3.98 -20.93 -3.05
N LEU A 190 3.57 -19.69 -3.33
CA LEU A 190 2.25 -19.18 -2.98
C LEU A 190 1.14 -20.04 -3.60
N ILE A 191 1.22 -20.30 -4.90
CA ILE A 191 0.23 -21.11 -5.61
C ILE A 191 0.21 -22.54 -5.06
N ALA A 192 1.37 -23.18 -4.94
CA ALA A 192 1.46 -24.59 -4.55
C ALA A 192 1.11 -24.84 -3.08
N ASN A 193 1.52 -23.94 -2.17
CA ASN A 193 1.41 -24.19 -0.72
C ASN A 193 0.15 -23.58 -0.11
N ILE A 194 -0.43 -22.55 -0.73
CA ILE A 194 -1.56 -21.81 -0.15
C ILE A 194 -2.76 -21.82 -1.10
N LEU A 195 -2.62 -21.33 -2.33
CA LEU A 195 -3.79 -21.05 -3.17
C LEU A 195 -4.49 -22.31 -3.67
N ASP A 196 -3.74 -23.29 -4.19
CA ASP A 196 -4.34 -24.54 -4.68
C ASP A 196 -4.91 -25.41 -3.54
N PRO A 197 -4.19 -25.64 -2.42
CA PRO A 197 -4.74 -26.45 -1.32
C PRO A 197 -5.99 -25.86 -0.67
N LEU A 198 -6.18 -24.54 -0.77
CA LEU A 198 -7.37 -23.84 -0.27
C LEU A 198 -8.46 -23.64 -1.33
N GLU A 199 -8.21 -24.03 -2.58
CA GLU A 199 -9.13 -23.77 -3.70
C GLU A 199 -9.50 -22.28 -3.80
N MET A 200 -8.49 -21.41 -3.66
CA MET A 200 -8.64 -19.95 -3.75
C MET A 200 -8.74 -19.48 -5.20
N ASN A 201 -9.81 -19.89 -5.89
CA ASN A 201 -10.01 -19.74 -7.33
C ASN A 201 -10.27 -18.29 -7.80
N GLU A 202 -10.45 -17.36 -6.87
CA GLU A 202 -10.61 -15.91 -7.10
C GLU A 202 -9.35 -15.13 -6.70
N THR A 203 -8.26 -15.86 -6.44
CA THR A 203 -6.98 -15.29 -5.99
C THR A 203 -5.90 -15.60 -7.01
N ALA A 204 -5.17 -14.58 -7.46
CA ALA A 204 -4.04 -14.76 -8.37
C ALA A 204 -2.91 -13.77 -8.06
N PRO A 205 -1.64 -14.21 -8.09
CA PRO A 205 -0.54 -13.26 -8.13
C PRO A 205 -0.61 -12.47 -9.46
N ASN A 206 -0.42 -11.16 -9.38
CA ASN A 206 -0.47 -10.28 -10.54
C ASN A 206 0.65 -10.64 -11.54
N VAL A 207 0.43 -10.29 -12.80
CA VAL A 207 1.35 -10.60 -13.90
C VAL A 207 1.71 -9.27 -14.57
N PRO A 208 2.99 -8.86 -14.54
CA PRO A 208 3.46 -7.78 -15.40
C PRO A 208 2.99 -7.99 -16.83
N PRO A 209 2.58 -6.94 -17.56
CA PRO A 209 2.14 -7.09 -18.92
C PRO A 209 3.32 -7.60 -19.74
N VAL A 210 3.30 -8.89 -20.05
CA VAL A 210 4.15 -9.44 -21.09
C VAL A 210 3.45 -9.03 -22.37
N MET A 211 4.03 -8.08 -23.12
CA MET A 211 3.64 -7.93 -24.50
C MET A 211 3.72 -9.31 -25.13
N SER A 212 2.60 -9.79 -25.66
CA SER A 212 2.49 -11.15 -26.19
C SER A 212 3.66 -11.41 -27.15
N THR A 213 4.31 -12.56 -27.01
CA THR A 213 5.33 -13.02 -27.98
C THR A 213 4.70 -13.62 -29.23
N LYS A 214 3.35 -13.59 -29.32
CA LYS A 214 2.59 -13.95 -30.51
C LYS A 214 2.02 -12.71 -31.17
N SER A 215 2.17 -12.62 -32.48
CA SER A 215 1.47 -11.62 -33.29
C SER A 215 -0.06 -11.84 -33.24
N PRO A 216 -0.87 -10.78 -33.41
CA PRO A 216 -2.30 -10.92 -33.64
C PRO A 216 -2.60 -11.84 -34.84
N GLU A 217 -3.78 -12.49 -34.82
CA GLU A 217 -4.24 -13.27 -35.98
C GLU A 217 -4.30 -12.40 -37.23
N GLY A 218 -3.80 -12.91 -38.37
CA GLY A 218 -3.79 -12.21 -39.65
C GLY A 218 -2.51 -11.41 -39.94
N VAL A 219 -1.53 -11.37 -39.03
CA VAL A 219 -0.20 -10.83 -39.32
C VAL A 219 0.59 -11.79 -40.22
N ASP A 220 1.21 -11.24 -41.28
CA ASP A 220 2.04 -12.01 -42.20
C ASP A 220 3.35 -12.48 -41.54
N GLN A 221 3.65 -13.77 -41.69
CA GLN A 221 4.90 -14.40 -41.22
C GLN A 221 6.15 -13.72 -41.80
N SER A 222 6.04 -13.07 -42.96
CA SER A 222 7.12 -12.28 -43.55
C SER A 222 7.60 -11.17 -42.61
N SER A 223 6.69 -10.49 -41.90
CA SER A 223 7.03 -9.39 -41.00
C SER A 223 7.72 -9.87 -39.72
N GLU A 224 7.33 -11.04 -39.20
CA GLU A 224 8.04 -11.69 -38.10
C GLU A 224 9.45 -12.13 -38.52
N ALA A 225 9.61 -12.65 -39.74
CA ALA A 225 10.91 -13.03 -40.27
C ALA A 225 11.82 -11.81 -40.47
N GLU A 226 11.28 -10.69 -40.96
CA GLU A 226 12.01 -9.42 -41.10
C GLU A 226 12.60 -8.93 -39.79
N VAL A 227 11.79 -8.89 -38.71
CA VAL A 227 12.27 -8.39 -37.41
C VAL A 227 13.25 -9.35 -36.73
N LYS A 228 13.06 -10.68 -36.90
CA LYS A 228 14.04 -11.68 -36.45
C LYS A 228 15.37 -11.54 -37.19
N ALA A 229 15.34 -11.26 -38.49
CA ALA A 229 16.53 -10.99 -39.29
C ALA A 229 17.23 -9.70 -38.84
N ALA A 230 16.47 -8.63 -38.55
CA ALA A 230 17.02 -7.39 -38.00
C ALA A 230 17.74 -7.61 -36.66
N MET A 231 17.13 -8.37 -35.74
CA MET A 231 17.73 -8.75 -34.45
C MET A 231 19.02 -9.57 -34.64
N THR A 232 18.99 -10.58 -35.52
CA THR A 232 20.15 -11.42 -35.80
C THR A 232 21.30 -10.61 -36.41
N ASN A 233 21.01 -9.72 -37.35
CA ASN A 233 22.00 -8.87 -38.00
C ASN A 233 22.60 -7.84 -37.04
N LEU A 234 21.80 -7.28 -36.13
CA LEU A 234 22.29 -6.40 -35.07
C LEU A 234 23.32 -7.14 -34.20
N MET A 235 22.99 -8.35 -33.75
CA MET A 235 23.86 -9.15 -32.88
C MET A 235 25.14 -9.61 -33.60
N ALA A 236 25.05 -9.95 -34.88
CA ALA A 236 26.23 -10.22 -35.71
C ALA A 236 27.18 -9.01 -35.82
N GLY A 237 26.62 -7.79 -35.84
CA GLY A 237 27.42 -6.55 -35.79
C GLY A 237 28.28 -6.46 -34.53
N PHE A 238 27.73 -6.82 -33.37
CA PHE A 238 28.48 -6.87 -32.11
C PHE A 238 29.57 -7.95 -32.12
N SER A 239 29.25 -9.17 -32.60
CA SER A 239 30.22 -10.27 -32.73
C SER A 239 31.41 -9.95 -33.65
N THR A 240 31.15 -9.17 -34.72
CA THR A 240 32.17 -8.82 -35.73
C THR A 240 32.87 -7.50 -35.45
N GLY A 241 32.41 -6.70 -34.49
CA GLY A 241 32.92 -5.35 -34.23
C GLY A 241 32.56 -4.34 -35.32
N ASN A 242 31.48 -4.58 -36.09
CA ASN A 242 31.07 -3.72 -37.20
C ASN A 242 30.08 -2.65 -36.72
N ALA A 243 30.61 -1.47 -36.35
CA ALA A 243 29.80 -0.35 -35.86
C ALA A 243 28.76 0.14 -36.87
N ASP A 244 29.09 0.18 -38.17
CA ASP A 244 28.16 0.64 -39.22
C ASP A 244 26.97 -0.31 -39.36
N GLN A 245 27.19 -1.62 -39.16
CA GLN A 245 26.12 -2.61 -39.13
C GLN A 245 25.20 -2.45 -37.92
N ILE A 246 25.76 -2.13 -36.75
CA ILE A 246 24.99 -1.88 -35.52
C ILE A 246 24.13 -0.61 -35.68
N GLU A 247 24.73 0.48 -36.19
CA GLU A 247 24.06 1.76 -36.41
C GLU A 247 22.87 1.68 -37.37
N ARG A 248 22.88 0.73 -38.33
CA ARG A 248 21.74 0.50 -39.22
C ARG A 248 20.49 0.04 -38.48
N TYR A 249 20.61 -0.54 -37.29
CA TYR A 249 19.47 -1.10 -36.56
C TYR A 249 19.14 -0.33 -35.28
N ILE A 250 19.98 0.58 -34.80
CA ILE A 250 19.68 1.41 -33.61
C ILE A 250 19.02 2.73 -34.04
N SER A 251 17.98 3.18 -33.32
CA SER A 251 17.34 4.49 -33.60
C SER A 251 18.16 5.67 -33.06
N PRO A 252 18.43 6.74 -33.85
CA PRO A 252 19.28 7.88 -33.43
C PRO A 252 18.66 8.85 -32.41
N ARG A 253 17.37 8.71 -32.05
CA ARG A 253 16.68 9.61 -31.10
C ARG A 253 15.68 8.83 -30.27
N HIS A 254 15.64 9.13 -28.98
CA HIS A 254 14.74 8.65 -27.91
C HIS A 254 15.31 7.61 -26.95
N ASN A 255 16.28 8.00 -26.13
CA ASN A 255 16.39 7.45 -24.78
C ASN A 255 16.74 8.57 -23.79
N SER A 256 15.71 9.26 -23.30
CA SER A 256 15.78 10.13 -22.12
C SER A 256 15.64 9.32 -20.83
N PHE A 257 16.33 8.19 -20.71
CA PHE A 257 16.38 7.39 -19.50
C PHE A 257 17.82 6.90 -19.29
N ARG A 258 18.67 7.79 -18.76
CA ARG A 258 19.96 7.38 -18.19
C ARG A 258 19.68 6.48 -16.98
N ARG A 259 19.46 5.17 -17.21
CA ARG A 259 19.52 4.02 -16.27
C ARG A 259 18.61 2.83 -16.65
N GLU A 260 17.78 2.91 -17.69
CA GLU A 260 16.91 1.81 -18.12
C GLU A 260 17.15 1.47 -19.61
N GLY A 261 18.11 0.59 -19.87
CA GLY A 261 18.35 0.02 -21.20
C GLY A 261 19.19 -1.25 -21.11
N GLY A 262 18.74 -2.33 -21.75
CA GLY A 262 19.49 -3.58 -21.91
C GLY A 262 20.73 -3.41 -22.79
N PHE A 263 21.61 -4.43 -22.78
CA PHE A 263 22.95 -4.44 -23.37
C PHE A 263 23.09 -3.73 -24.73
N PRO A 264 22.24 -3.95 -25.77
CA PRO A 264 22.42 -3.28 -27.07
C PRO A 264 22.06 -1.79 -27.07
N THR A 265 21.17 -1.37 -26.17
CA THR A 265 20.72 0.03 -26.08
C THR A 265 21.63 0.92 -25.24
N VAL A 266 22.63 0.36 -24.56
CA VAL A 266 23.65 1.13 -23.82
C VAL A 266 24.68 1.75 -24.76
N PHE A 267 24.85 1.19 -25.96
CA PHE A 267 25.78 1.69 -26.97
C PHE A 267 25.09 2.73 -27.87
N THR A 268 24.91 3.95 -27.35
CA THR A 268 24.24 5.04 -28.09
C THR A 268 25.21 5.99 -28.80
N ASP A 269 26.50 5.94 -28.50
CA ASP A 269 27.52 6.78 -29.14
C ASP A 269 28.34 5.98 -30.18
N PRO A 270 28.09 6.21 -31.49
CA PRO A 270 28.89 5.74 -32.62
C PRO A 270 30.40 5.86 -32.49
N ALA A 271 30.89 6.96 -31.89
CA ALA A 271 32.31 7.23 -31.76
C ALA A 271 32.93 6.42 -30.61
N GLU A 272 32.20 6.29 -29.50
CA GLU A 272 32.60 5.47 -28.34
C GLU A 272 32.66 3.99 -28.73
N LEU A 273 31.63 3.48 -29.43
CA LEU A 273 31.56 2.09 -29.87
C LEU A 273 32.70 1.74 -30.84
N ARG A 274 32.98 2.61 -31.82
CA ARG A 274 34.15 2.45 -32.71
C ARG A 274 35.47 2.50 -31.93
N GLY A 275 35.57 3.36 -30.92
CA GLY A 275 36.73 3.42 -30.01
C GLY A 275 36.94 2.12 -29.23
N LEU A 276 35.87 1.57 -28.67
CA LEU A 276 35.85 0.29 -27.96
C LEU A 276 36.33 -0.85 -28.85
N PHE A 277 35.78 -1.03 -30.05
CA PHE A 277 36.22 -2.11 -30.94
C PHE A 277 37.69 -1.94 -31.39
N ARG A 278 38.14 -0.70 -31.65
CA ARG A 278 39.56 -0.43 -31.96
C ARG A 278 40.50 -0.78 -30.82
N SER A 279 40.04 -0.72 -29.57
CA SER A 279 40.87 -1.10 -28.41
C SER A 279 41.12 -2.61 -28.31
N GLY A 280 40.45 -3.43 -29.13
CA GLY A 280 40.52 -4.89 -29.07
C GLY A 280 39.45 -5.53 -28.18
N PHE A 281 38.47 -4.74 -27.73
CA PHE A 281 37.30 -5.23 -27.00
C PHE A 281 36.44 -6.12 -27.90
N LYS A 282 36.11 -7.33 -27.46
CA LYS A 282 35.24 -8.26 -28.20
C LYS A 282 34.00 -8.59 -27.38
N ILE A 283 32.86 -8.67 -28.06
CA ILE A 283 31.59 -9.09 -27.46
C ILE A 283 30.94 -10.14 -28.34
N ASN A 284 30.70 -11.32 -27.79
CA ASN A 284 30.06 -12.42 -28.52
C ASN A 284 28.74 -12.80 -27.85
N PRO A 285 27.60 -12.24 -28.30
CA PRO A 285 26.27 -12.69 -27.88
C PRO A 285 25.94 -14.07 -28.45
N GLU A 286 25.37 -14.93 -27.61
CA GLU A 286 24.81 -16.23 -27.96
C GLU A 286 23.30 -16.22 -27.70
N ILE A 287 22.50 -16.42 -28.76
CA ILE A 287 21.04 -16.42 -28.69
C ILE A 287 20.52 -17.86 -28.70
N ARG A 288 19.75 -18.22 -27.67
CA ARG A 288 18.98 -19.45 -27.56
C ARG A 288 17.50 -19.03 -27.61
N SER A 289 16.67 -19.64 -28.47
CA SER A 289 15.23 -19.36 -28.64
C SER A 289 14.81 -17.90 -28.96
N LEU A 290 14.83 -17.50 -30.23
CA LEU A 290 14.35 -16.19 -30.70
C LEU A 290 12.87 -16.23 -31.15
N GLU A 291 12.00 -15.53 -30.42
CA GLU A 291 10.60 -15.30 -30.76
C GLU A 291 10.38 -13.85 -31.23
N ALA A 292 9.32 -13.63 -32.01
CA ALA A 292 8.92 -12.30 -32.46
C ALA A 292 7.40 -12.16 -32.50
N ALA A 293 6.91 -10.97 -32.16
CA ALA A 293 5.53 -10.54 -32.36
C ALA A 293 5.50 -9.17 -33.03
N VAL A 294 4.65 -9.00 -34.04
CA VAL A 294 4.51 -7.76 -34.80
C VAL A 294 3.13 -7.15 -34.58
N TYR A 295 3.09 -5.85 -34.32
CA TYR A 295 1.92 -5.04 -34.06
C TYR A 295 1.98 -3.77 -34.94
N GLY A 296 1.56 -3.91 -36.20
CA GLY A 296 1.70 -2.84 -37.20
C GLY A 296 3.17 -2.46 -37.41
N ASP A 297 3.50 -1.18 -37.23
CA ASP A 297 4.86 -0.66 -37.35
C ASP A 297 5.71 -0.86 -36.08
N THR A 298 5.20 -1.57 -35.08
CA THR A 298 5.96 -1.92 -33.87
C THR A 298 6.14 -3.43 -33.78
N ALA A 299 7.23 -3.88 -33.17
CA ALA A 299 7.47 -5.30 -32.96
C ALA A 299 8.26 -5.55 -31.67
N LEU A 300 8.12 -6.76 -31.14
CA LEU A 300 8.87 -7.27 -30.00
C LEU A 300 9.62 -8.51 -30.46
N THR A 301 10.93 -8.58 -30.19
CA THR A 301 11.64 -9.86 -30.22
C THR A 301 12.06 -10.24 -28.82
N THR A 302 11.89 -11.50 -28.45
CA THR A 302 12.29 -12.03 -27.14
C THR A 302 13.23 -13.21 -27.34
N CYS A 303 14.31 -13.28 -26.57
CA CYS A 303 15.21 -14.41 -26.61
C CYS A 303 15.86 -14.73 -25.27
N ILE A 304 16.46 -15.91 -25.18
CA ILE A 304 17.44 -16.25 -24.14
C ILE A 304 18.82 -15.86 -24.68
N MET A 305 19.57 -15.04 -23.97
CA MET A 305 20.87 -14.56 -24.41
C MET A 305 21.93 -14.78 -23.34
N SER A 306 23.13 -15.21 -23.75
CA SER A 306 24.36 -15.11 -22.94
C SER A 306 25.37 -14.28 -23.72
N VAL A 307 26.29 -13.59 -23.06
CA VAL A 307 27.29 -12.78 -23.73
C VAL A 307 28.68 -13.12 -23.18
N MET A 308 29.62 -13.40 -24.07
CA MET A 308 31.04 -13.46 -23.72
C MET A 308 31.68 -12.10 -23.96
N VAL A 309 32.16 -11.46 -22.89
CA VAL A 309 32.85 -10.17 -22.94
C VAL A 309 34.36 -10.39 -22.78
N ALA A 310 35.16 -9.87 -23.71
CA ALA A 310 36.62 -9.94 -23.67
C ALA A 310 37.22 -8.52 -23.73
N PRO A 311 37.55 -7.92 -22.58
CA PRO A 311 38.19 -6.61 -22.53
C PRO A 311 39.67 -6.67 -22.98
N PRO A 312 40.22 -5.58 -23.54
CA PRO A 312 41.64 -5.51 -23.91
C PRO A 312 42.56 -5.82 -22.73
N GLY A 313 43.42 -6.83 -22.87
CA GLY A 313 44.39 -7.21 -21.84
C GLY A 313 43.81 -7.81 -20.56
N GLN A 314 42.52 -8.19 -20.54
CA GLN A 314 41.87 -8.85 -19.41
C GLN A 314 41.33 -10.24 -19.81
N THR A 315 41.08 -11.10 -18.82
CA THR A 315 40.44 -12.40 -19.04
C THR A 315 38.98 -12.24 -19.46
N SER A 316 38.57 -13.00 -20.49
CA SER A 316 37.17 -13.07 -20.91
C SER A 316 36.26 -13.53 -19.78
N ARG A 317 35.04 -12.98 -19.73
CA ARG A 317 34.01 -13.37 -18.77
C ARG A 317 32.69 -13.63 -19.48
N ALA A 318 31.94 -14.61 -18.98
CA ALA A 318 30.57 -14.85 -19.39
C ALA A 318 29.63 -13.98 -18.56
N GLU A 319 28.67 -13.36 -19.22
CA GLU A 319 27.55 -12.65 -18.61
C GLU A 319 26.23 -13.28 -19.09
N GLY A 320 25.23 -13.36 -18.21
CA GLY A 320 23.98 -14.10 -18.46
C GLY A 320 24.00 -15.55 -17.92
N PRO A 321 23.03 -16.40 -18.32
CA PRO A 321 22.02 -16.15 -19.35
C PRO A 321 20.91 -15.20 -18.87
N TRP A 322 20.31 -14.42 -19.78
CA TRP A 322 19.16 -13.54 -19.55
C TRP A 322 18.01 -13.86 -20.49
N ARG A 323 16.77 -13.57 -20.08
CA ARG A 323 15.68 -13.33 -21.02
C ARG A 323 15.79 -11.87 -21.44
N ALA A 324 16.01 -11.65 -22.73
CA ALA A 324 16.14 -10.32 -23.32
C ALA A 324 14.94 -10.03 -24.22
N SER A 325 14.40 -8.82 -24.11
CA SER A 325 13.26 -8.32 -24.88
C SER A 325 13.64 -7.03 -25.58
N TYR A 326 13.42 -6.98 -26.89
CA TYR A 326 13.84 -5.89 -27.77
C TYR A 326 12.63 -5.33 -28.51
N PHE A 327 12.45 -4.02 -28.38
CA PHE A 327 11.33 -3.27 -28.95
C PHE A 327 11.80 -2.60 -30.23
N TRP A 328 11.07 -2.82 -31.30
CA TRP A 328 11.38 -2.36 -32.63
C TRP A 328 10.28 -1.44 -33.16
N HIS A 329 10.67 -0.44 -33.93
CA HIS A 329 9.76 0.41 -34.70
C HIS A 329 10.23 0.48 -36.15
N LYS A 330 9.31 0.32 -37.11
CA LYS A 330 9.62 0.41 -38.55
C LYS A 330 9.77 1.89 -38.92
N GLN A 331 10.94 2.30 -39.40
CA GLN A 331 11.27 3.69 -39.78
C GLN A 331 11.85 3.67 -41.20
N GLY A 332 11.20 4.33 -42.15
CA GLY A 332 11.65 4.34 -43.55
C GLY A 332 11.76 2.95 -44.18
N GLY A 333 10.89 2.01 -43.78
CA GLY A 333 10.88 0.63 -44.26
C GLY A 333 11.83 -0.33 -43.53
N ALA A 334 12.69 0.17 -42.62
CA ALA A 334 13.62 -0.67 -41.85
C ALA A 334 13.24 -0.75 -40.36
N TRP A 335 13.40 -1.93 -39.76
CA TRP A 335 13.22 -2.11 -38.32
C TRP A 335 14.35 -1.44 -37.53
N LYS A 336 14.00 -0.54 -36.62
CA LYS A 336 14.93 0.14 -35.71
C LYS A 336 14.63 -0.26 -34.28
N LEU A 337 15.64 -0.76 -33.57
CA LEU A 337 15.63 -0.97 -32.14
C LEU A 337 15.47 0.38 -31.45
N VAL A 338 14.39 0.50 -30.68
CA VAL A 338 14.07 1.70 -29.91
C VAL A 338 14.30 1.51 -28.42
N HIS A 339 14.10 0.30 -27.90
CA HIS A 339 14.26 -0.02 -26.48
C HIS A 339 14.62 -1.48 -26.26
N SER A 340 15.30 -1.80 -25.16
CA SER A 340 15.56 -3.17 -24.77
C SER A 340 15.55 -3.35 -23.26
N HIS A 341 15.16 -4.54 -22.81
CA HIS A 341 15.10 -4.93 -21.41
C HIS A 341 15.69 -6.33 -21.23
N GLU A 342 16.49 -6.53 -20.18
CA GLU A 342 17.18 -7.79 -19.90
C GLU A 342 16.94 -8.22 -18.46
N SER A 343 16.58 -9.48 -18.27
CA SER A 343 16.31 -10.08 -16.96
C SER A 343 17.10 -11.38 -16.79
N PRO A 344 17.89 -11.58 -15.71
CA PRO A 344 18.63 -12.82 -15.49
C PRO A 344 17.74 -14.06 -15.53
N LEU A 345 18.19 -15.16 -16.15
CA LEU A 345 17.40 -16.42 -16.29
C LEU A 345 17.29 -17.24 -15.01
N THR A 346 17.44 -16.63 -13.83
CA THR A 346 17.24 -17.33 -12.57
C THR A 346 15.80 -17.38 -12.11
N VAL A 347 14.82 -16.73 -12.75
CA VAL A 347 13.40 -17.04 -12.58
C VAL A 347 12.64 -16.43 -13.77
N ALA A 348 11.89 -17.25 -14.52
CA ALA A 348 10.71 -16.75 -15.21
C ALA A 348 9.74 -16.31 -14.10
N GLN A 349 9.72 -15.01 -13.75
CA GLN A 349 8.91 -14.49 -12.63
C GLN A 349 7.42 -14.83 -12.74
N ILE A 350 6.99 -15.27 -13.92
CA ILE A 350 5.67 -15.78 -14.19
C ILE A 350 5.82 -17.17 -14.81
N THR A 351 5.44 -18.21 -14.07
CA THR A 351 5.27 -19.56 -14.64
C THR A 351 4.01 -19.60 -15.49
N GLU A 352 3.89 -20.58 -16.39
CA GLU A 352 2.66 -20.78 -17.17
C GLU A 352 1.43 -20.94 -16.26
N LYS A 353 1.58 -21.67 -15.14
CA LYS A 353 0.55 -21.83 -14.12
C LYS A 353 0.16 -20.50 -13.45
N HIS A 354 1.13 -19.63 -13.17
CA HIS A 354 0.87 -18.28 -12.65
C HIS A 354 0.06 -17.47 -13.66
N ARG A 355 0.45 -17.47 -14.93
CA ARG A 355 -0.28 -16.76 -16.01
C ARG A 355 -1.72 -17.27 -16.16
N GLN A 356 -1.91 -18.58 -16.29
CA GLN A 356 -3.23 -19.19 -16.42
C GLN A 356 -4.15 -18.81 -15.26
N ARG A 357 -3.61 -18.78 -14.04
CA ARG A 357 -4.38 -18.35 -12.86
C ARG A 357 -4.76 -16.87 -12.94
N PHE A 358 -3.84 -16.00 -13.33
CA PHE A 358 -4.12 -14.58 -13.52
C PHE A 358 -5.17 -14.33 -14.60
N ASP A 359 -5.07 -15.02 -15.74
CA ASP A 359 -6.04 -14.89 -16.85
C ASP A 359 -7.44 -15.40 -16.46
N ALA A 360 -7.53 -16.36 -15.52
CA ALA A 360 -8.80 -16.83 -14.99
C ALA A 360 -9.46 -15.88 -13.98
N VAL A 361 -8.66 -15.08 -13.24
CA VAL A 361 -9.14 -14.16 -12.19
C VAL A 361 -9.34 -12.74 -12.70
N SER A 362 -8.43 -12.24 -13.53
CA SER A 362 -8.40 -10.84 -13.98
C SER A 362 -9.69 -10.33 -14.63
N PRO A 363 -10.48 -11.12 -15.40
CA PRO A 363 -11.74 -10.65 -15.97
C PRO A 363 -12.84 -10.36 -14.93
N LYS A 364 -12.70 -10.89 -13.70
CA LYS A 364 -13.65 -10.72 -12.59
C LYS A 364 -13.22 -9.65 -11.59
N MET A 365 -12.09 -8.98 -11.86
CA MET A 365 -11.61 -7.92 -11.00
C MET A 365 -12.50 -6.69 -11.12
N ALA A 366 -12.70 -5.98 -10.01
CA ALA A 366 -13.30 -4.65 -10.04
C ALA A 366 -12.44 -3.70 -10.89
N GLU A 367 -13.07 -2.84 -11.67
CA GLU A 367 -12.38 -1.74 -12.36
C GLU A 367 -11.75 -0.80 -11.31
N PRO A 368 -10.49 -0.39 -11.47
CA PRO A 368 -9.83 0.53 -10.55
C PRO A 368 -10.29 1.98 -10.74
N TYR A 369 -10.55 2.69 -9.64
CA TYR A 369 -10.86 4.12 -9.66
C TYR A 369 -9.94 4.93 -8.75
N ALA A 370 -9.58 6.13 -9.19
CA ALA A 370 -8.92 7.16 -8.39
C ALA A 370 -9.83 8.38 -8.28
N LEU A 371 -9.58 9.25 -7.31
CA LEU A 371 -10.27 10.54 -7.23
C LEU A 371 -9.46 11.61 -7.99
N ASP A 372 -10.10 12.36 -8.88
CA ASP A 372 -9.50 13.50 -9.57
C ASP A 372 -9.34 14.72 -8.62
N SER A 373 -8.82 15.84 -9.12
CA SER A 373 -8.66 17.08 -8.34
C SER A 373 -9.98 17.70 -7.86
N LYS A 374 -11.11 17.28 -8.42
CA LYS A 374 -12.48 17.65 -8.00
C LYS A 374 -13.13 16.54 -7.18
N PHE A 375 -12.36 15.53 -6.77
CA PHE A 375 -12.80 14.38 -5.99
C PHE A 375 -13.83 13.48 -6.69
N ASN A 376 -13.90 13.50 -8.03
CA ASN A 376 -14.73 12.57 -8.80
C ASN A 376 -13.99 11.25 -9.03
N ALA A 377 -14.73 10.14 -8.96
CA ALA A 377 -14.18 8.83 -9.32
C ALA A 377 -13.91 8.76 -10.82
N ILE A 378 -12.65 8.55 -11.20
CA ILE A 378 -12.20 8.37 -12.58
C ILE A 378 -11.50 7.02 -12.72
N LYS A 379 -11.72 6.35 -13.86
CA LYS A 379 -11.02 5.10 -14.17
C LYS A 379 -9.51 5.28 -14.08
N SER A 380 -8.86 4.31 -13.47
CA SER A 380 -7.42 4.29 -13.24
C SER A 380 -6.81 3.01 -13.80
N LYS A 381 -5.61 2.65 -13.35
CA LYS A 381 -4.93 1.40 -13.71
C LYS A 381 -4.35 0.77 -12.46
N TYR A 382 -4.60 -0.51 -12.27
CA TYR A 382 -3.91 -1.25 -11.22
C TYR A 382 -2.40 -1.26 -11.48
N PRO A 383 -1.59 -1.27 -10.41
CA PRO A 383 -0.18 -1.62 -10.55
C PRO A 383 -0.07 -3.03 -11.16
N THR A 384 0.99 -3.29 -11.91
CA THR A 384 1.21 -4.57 -12.60
C THR A 384 2.35 -5.39 -12.00
N HIS A 385 2.95 -4.92 -10.90
CA HIS A 385 4.05 -5.61 -10.22
C HIS A 385 3.52 -6.72 -9.30
N PHE A 386 4.35 -7.73 -9.07
CA PHE A 386 4.14 -8.76 -8.06
C PHE A 386 5.45 -9.08 -7.34
N SER A 387 5.40 -9.08 -6.00
CA SER A 387 6.51 -9.45 -5.11
C SER A 387 5.96 -9.91 -3.76
N THR A 388 6.85 -10.32 -2.85
CA THR A 388 6.53 -10.55 -1.44
C THR A 388 5.91 -9.35 -0.72
N SER A 389 6.05 -8.13 -1.25
CA SER A 389 5.51 -6.93 -0.60
C SER A 389 4.10 -6.54 -1.07
N ALA A 390 3.73 -6.83 -2.32
CA ALA A 390 2.47 -6.44 -2.93
C ALA A 390 2.21 -7.18 -4.25
N GLY A 391 0.98 -7.06 -4.78
CA GLY A 391 0.64 -7.56 -6.11
C GLY A 391 -0.28 -8.79 -6.11
N LEU A 392 -0.81 -9.21 -4.97
CA LEU A 392 -1.80 -10.28 -4.95
C LEU A 392 -3.19 -9.72 -5.27
N ILE A 393 -4.00 -10.48 -5.99
CA ILE A 393 -5.41 -10.20 -6.26
C ILE A 393 -6.24 -11.25 -5.52
N SER A 394 -7.35 -10.88 -4.91
CA SER A 394 -8.26 -11.82 -4.22
C SER A 394 -9.67 -11.24 -4.08
N SER A 395 -10.65 -12.09 -3.80
CA SER A 395 -11.95 -11.70 -3.23
C SER A 395 -11.95 -11.78 -1.70
N VAL A 396 -12.99 -11.22 -1.06
CA VAL A 396 -13.18 -11.37 0.40
C VAL A 396 -13.54 -12.81 0.79
N PHE A 397 -14.17 -13.56 -0.12
CA PHE A 397 -14.53 -14.96 0.11
C PHE A 397 -13.29 -15.87 0.15
N ASP A 398 -12.36 -15.70 -0.78
CA ASP A 398 -11.09 -16.43 -0.75
C ASP A 398 -10.21 -16.02 0.43
N MET A 399 -10.18 -14.73 0.78
CA MET A 399 -9.48 -14.29 2.00
C MET A 399 -10.06 -14.91 3.27
N ALA A 400 -11.37 -15.18 3.32
CA ALA A 400 -11.96 -15.90 4.44
C ALA A 400 -11.47 -17.36 4.51
N LYS A 401 -11.26 -18.04 3.37
CA LYS A 401 -10.63 -19.38 3.35
C LYS A 401 -9.21 -19.33 3.90
N TYR A 402 -8.43 -18.31 3.48
CA TYR A 402 -7.08 -18.07 3.97
C TYR A 402 -7.06 -17.84 5.49
N ASP A 403 -7.97 -17.01 5.98
CA ASP A 403 -8.15 -16.72 7.40
C ASP A 403 -8.46 -17.98 8.23
N ILE A 404 -9.46 -18.76 7.80
CA ILE A 404 -9.85 -20.00 8.45
C ILE A 404 -8.69 -21.00 8.50
N ALA A 405 -7.84 -21.03 7.47
CA ALA A 405 -6.68 -21.90 7.40
C ALA A 405 -5.54 -21.46 8.34
N ILE A 406 -5.34 -20.15 8.52
CA ILE A 406 -4.43 -19.59 9.52
C ILE A 406 -4.88 -20.02 10.93
N ASP A 407 -6.15 -19.81 11.26
CA ASP A 407 -6.66 -20.12 12.61
C ASP A 407 -6.67 -21.62 12.90
N LYS A 408 -6.79 -22.46 11.87
CA LYS A 408 -6.64 -23.92 11.96
C LYS A 408 -5.18 -24.40 11.93
N ASN A 409 -4.20 -23.49 11.90
CA ASN A 409 -2.77 -23.81 11.82
C ASN A 409 -2.43 -24.75 10.65
N ARG A 410 -3.11 -24.59 9.50
CA ARG A 410 -2.94 -25.46 8.33
C ARG A 410 -1.57 -25.29 7.66
N PHE A 411 -0.97 -24.10 7.78
CA PHE A 411 0.32 -23.76 7.15
C PHE A 411 1.49 -23.75 8.13
N LEU A 412 1.24 -23.23 9.34
CA LEU A 412 2.23 -23.02 10.38
C LEU A 412 1.78 -23.76 11.64
N THR A 413 2.74 -24.39 12.31
CA THR A 413 2.62 -24.84 13.71
C THR A 413 2.18 -23.68 14.61
N LYS A 414 1.54 -23.99 15.74
CA LYS A 414 1.07 -22.97 16.69
C LYS A 414 2.21 -22.07 17.15
N GLU A 415 3.38 -22.66 17.40
CA GLU A 415 4.57 -21.99 17.89
C GLU A 415 5.10 -20.99 16.84
N THR A 416 5.16 -21.40 15.58
CA THR A 416 5.64 -20.54 14.49
C THR A 416 4.65 -19.44 14.14
N GLN A 417 3.35 -19.73 14.15
CA GLN A 417 2.33 -18.71 13.97
C GLN A 417 2.36 -17.69 15.11
N GLN A 418 2.52 -18.15 16.36
CA GLN A 418 2.66 -17.27 17.50
C GLN A 418 3.91 -16.40 17.40
N LEU A 419 5.04 -16.91 16.89
CA LEU A 419 6.23 -16.11 16.56
C LEU A 419 5.89 -14.99 15.56
N ALA A 420 5.16 -15.29 14.49
CA ALA A 420 4.76 -14.29 13.50
C ALA A 420 3.80 -13.23 14.05
N PHE A 421 2.90 -13.61 14.96
CA PHE A 421 1.92 -12.72 15.60
C PHE A 421 2.43 -12.04 16.87
N THR A 422 3.70 -12.25 17.24
CA THR A 422 4.31 -11.59 18.38
C THR A 422 5.00 -10.31 17.91
N PRO A 423 4.68 -9.13 18.49
CA PRO A 423 5.37 -7.89 18.15
C PRO A 423 6.86 -8.00 18.46
N MET A 424 7.66 -7.41 17.57
CA MET A 424 9.09 -7.27 17.85
C MET A 424 9.31 -6.34 19.05
N THR A 425 10.35 -6.64 19.82
CA THR A 425 10.88 -5.74 20.84
C THR A 425 12.11 -5.06 20.27
N SER A 426 12.19 -3.73 20.39
CA SER A 426 13.35 -2.98 19.91
C SER A 426 14.59 -3.34 20.72
N THR A 427 15.77 -3.00 20.20
CA THR A 427 17.03 -3.12 20.95
C THR A 427 17.05 -2.29 22.24
N LYS A 428 16.10 -1.36 22.42
CA LYS A 428 15.90 -0.55 23.62
C LYS A 428 14.82 -1.09 24.57
N GLY A 429 14.22 -2.24 24.26
CA GLY A 429 13.16 -2.85 25.08
C GLY A 429 11.75 -2.34 24.79
N GLU A 430 11.56 -1.54 23.74
CA GLU A 430 10.25 -0.98 23.39
C GLU A 430 9.45 -1.99 22.55
N LYS A 431 8.16 -2.14 22.85
CA LYS A 431 7.26 -2.96 22.05
C LYS A 431 6.92 -2.24 20.73
N LEU A 432 7.26 -2.85 19.61
CA LEU A 432 6.98 -2.32 18.27
C LEU A 432 5.57 -2.73 17.81
N PRO A 433 4.95 -2.02 16.86
CA PRO A 433 3.57 -2.30 16.43
C PRO A 433 3.44 -3.49 15.47
N TYR A 434 4.54 -4.15 15.13
CA TYR A 434 4.62 -5.10 14.04
C TYR A 434 5.37 -6.38 14.45
N GLY A 435 4.82 -7.53 14.09
CA GLY A 435 5.44 -8.85 14.22
C GLY A 435 6.20 -9.23 12.96
N LEU A 436 6.04 -10.47 12.48
CA LEU A 436 6.64 -10.93 11.23
C LEU A 436 5.56 -10.91 10.14
N GLY A 437 5.48 -9.82 9.38
CA GLY A 437 4.48 -9.61 8.32
C GLY A 437 3.03 -9.36 8.78
N TRP A 438 2.83 -9.07 10.07
CA TRP A 438 1.52 -8.78 10.68
C TRP A 438 1.63 -7.60 11.65
N PHE A 439 0.68 -6.68 11.60
CA PHE A 439 0.52 -5.73 12.69
C PHE A 439 -0.07 -6.42 13.91
N THR A 440 0.34 -5.96 15.08
CA THR A 440 -0.15 -6.47 16.36
C THR A 440 -0.47 -5.30 17.26
N GLN A 441 -1.65 -5.32 17.86
CA GLN A 441 -2.10 -4.26 18.74
C GLN A 441 -2.83 -4.86 19.92
N ASP A 442 -2.60 -4.31 21.11
CA ASP A 442 -3.45 -4.57 22.27
C ASP A 442 -4.39 -3.37 22.41
N TYR A 443 -5.69 -3.62 22.44
CA TYR A 443 -6.67 -2.60 22.76
C TYR A 443 -7.52 -3.06 23.93
N LYS A 444 -7.25 -2.48 25.12
CA LYS A 444 -7.95 -2.78 26.37
C LYS A 444 -7.99 -4.29 26.69
N GLY A 445 -6.84 -4.97 26.53
CA GLY A 445 -6.73 -6.41 26.78
C GLY A 445 -7.35 -7.29 25.69
N THR A 446 -7.83 -6.71 24.59
CA THR A 446 -8.19 -7.46 23.38
C THR A 446 -7.01 -7.41 22.41
N ARG A 447 -6.47 -8.59 22.06
CA ARG A 447 -5.40 -8.69 21.07
C ARG A 447 -6.00 -8.57 19.67
N LEU A 448 -5.40 -7.71 18.87
CA LEU A 448 -5.75 -7.48 17.48
C LEU A 448 -4.56 -7.87 16.61
N ILE A 449 -4.81 -8.74 15.63
CA ILE A 449 -3.82 -9.12 14.61
C ILE A 449 -4.38 -8.69 13.27
N TRP A 450 -3.65 -7.87 12.52
CA TRP A 450 -4.24 -7.23 11.35
C TRP A 450 -3.19 -6.87 10.32
N HIS A 451 -3.67 -6.54 9.12
CA HIS A 451 -2.86 -5.94 8.09
C HIS A 451 -3.75 -5.19 7.11
N TYR A 452 -3.19 -4.16 6.47
CA TYR A 452 -3.88 -3.40 5.45
C TYR A 452 -3.05 -3.32 4.16
N GLY A 453 -3.70 -2.94 3.08
CA GLY A 453 -3.04 -2.57 1.84
C GLY A 453 -3.66 -1.30 1.30
N TYR A 454 -2.84 -0.45 0.70
CA TYR A 454 -3.31 0.42 -0.36
C TYR A 454 -2.17 0.72 -1.34
N TRP A 455 -2.58 1.05 -2.54
CA TRP A 455 -1.80 1.73 -3.56
C TRP A 455 -2.78 2.64 -4.29
N THR A 456 -2.33 3.53 -5.17
CA THR A 456 -3.25 4.28 -6.05
C THR A 456 -4.31 3.33 -6.60
N CYS A 457 -5.58 3.69 -6.46
CA CYS A 457 -6.78 2.96 -6.90
C CYS A 457 -7.12 1.59 -6.26
N ASN A 458 -6.50 1.19 -5.14
CA ASN A 458 -6.93 -0.01 -4.41
C ASN A 458 -6.60 0.04 -2.93
N SER A 459 -7.41 -0.64 -2.12
CA SER A 459 -7.17 -0.79 -0.70
C SER A 459 -7.85 -2.01 -0.10
N SER A 460 -7.28 -2.51 0.98
CA SER A 460 -7.70 -3.73 1.65
C SER A 460 -7.40 -3.68 3.15
N LEU A 461 -8.13 -4.48 3.93
CA LEU A 461 -7.96 -4.66 5.37
C LEU A 461 -8.32 -6.10 5.74
N ILE A 462 -7.50 -6.73 6.59
CA ILE A 462 -7.88 -7.88 7.41
C ILE A 462 -7.64 -7.52 8.89
N LEU A 463 -8.60 -7.82 9.75
CA LEU A 463 -8.55 -7.55 11.19
C LEU A 463 -9.09 -8.75 11.95
N LYS A 464 -8.21 -9.42 12.71
CA LYS A 464 -8.51 -10.59 13.53
C LYS A 464 -8.57 -10.21 15.01
N VAL A 465 -9.49 -10.85 15.71
CA VAL A 465 -9.62 -10.88 17.18
C VAL A 465 -9.53 -12.35 17.61
N PRO A 466 -8.30 -12.90 17.75
CA PRO A 466 -8.09 -14.33 17.92
C PRO A 466 -8.83 -14.92 19.13
N GLU A 467 -8.89 -14.20 20.25
CA GLU A 467 -9.56 -14.65 21.47
C GLU A 467 -11.07 -14.85 21.31
N ARG A 468 -11.66 -14.34 20.21
CA ARG A 468 -13.08 -14.45 19.88
C ARG A 468 -13.36 -15.24 18.60
N ASN A 469 -12.34 -15.90 18.02
CA ASN A 469 -12.41 -16.57 16.71
C ASN A 469 -13.11 -15.70 15.64
N LEU A 470 -12.79 -14.41 15.62
CA LEU A 470 -13.54 -13.41 14.85
C LEU A 470 -12.58 -12.65 13.94
N THR A 471 -12.92 -12.55 12.66
CA THR A 471 -12.15 -11.80 11.66
C THR A 471 -13.08 -10.93 10.82
N PHE A 472 -12.62 -9.73 10.50
CA PHE A 472 -13.21 -8.83 9.52
C PHE A 472 -12.27 -8.64 8.33
N ILE A 473 -12.81 -8.70 7.12
CA ILE A 473 -12.09 -8.51 5.87
C ILE A 473 -12.84 -7.45 5.05
N ALA A 474 -12.13 -6.49 4.48
CA ALA A 474 -12.71 -5.50 3.57
C ALA A 474 -11.74 -5.18 2.41
N MET A 475 -12.29 -4.94 1.22
CA MET A 475 -11.53 -4.59 0.01
C MET A 475 -12.29 -3.56 -0.81
N ALA A 476 -11.57 -2.67 -1.47
CA ALA A 476 -12.14 -1.59 -2.27
C ALA A 476 -11.33 -1.33 -3.54
N ASN A 477 -12.02 -0.87 -4.59
CA ASN A 477 -11.42 -0.47 -5.88
C ASN A 477 -10.99 1.01 -5.93
N THR A 478 -10.69 1.58 -4.77
CA THR A 478 -10.01 2.87 -4.59
C THR A 478 -9.03 2.75 -3.44
N ASP A 479 -8.17 3.75 -3.23
CA ASP A 479 -7.28 3.79 -2.08
C ASP A 479 -7.94 4.35 -0.81
N ASN A 480 -9.15 4.92 -0.91
CA ASN A 480 -9.80 5.68 0.14
C ASN A 480 -10.27 4.86 1.36
N LEU A 481 -10.30 3.53 1.29
CA LEU A 481 -10.56 2.69 2.48
C LEU A 481 -9.45 2.85 3.54
N SER A 482 -8.22 3.10 3.07
CA SER A 482 -7.01 3.07 3.91
C SER A 482 -6.20 4.37 3.83
N ARG A 483 -6.02 4.98 2.64
CA ARG A 483 -5.17 6.16 2.41
C ARG A 483 -5.46 7.35 3.35
N PRO A 484 -6.72 7.70 3.68
CA PRO A 484 -6.99 8.84 4.57
C PRO A 484 -6.47 8.63 6.00
N THR A 485 -6.08 7.40 6.34
CA THR A 485 -5.75 6.97 7.69
C THR A 485 -4.33 6.42 7.72
N ASP A 486 -3.53 6.84 8.70
CA ASP A 486 -2.12 6.45 8.79
C ASP A 486 -1.99 5.07 9.44
N LEU A 487 -2.52 4.05 8.77
CA LEU A 487 -2.48 2.66 9.25
C LEU A 487 -1.04 2.14 9.33
N GLY A 488 -0.10 2.75 8.59
CA GLY A 488 1.32 2.41 8.63
C GLY A 488 1.96 2.67 9.99
N ALA A 489 1.40 3.60 10.77
CA ALA A 489 1.78 3.86 12.15
C ALA A 489 1.43 2.72 13.11
N GLY A 490 0.67 1.71 12.67
CA GLY A 490 0.41 0.50 13.43
C GLY A 490 -0.76 0.61 14.41
N ASP A 491 -1.82 1.29 13.98
CA ASP A 491 -3.04 1.43 14.76
C ASP A 491 -4.33 1.22 13.94
N VAL A 492 -4.94 0.05 14.08
CA VAL A 492 -6.15 -0.32 13.32
C VAL A 492 -7.39 0.46 13.76
N THR A 493 -7.38 1.03 14.96
CA THR A 493 -8.51 1.86 15.44
C THR A 493 -8.63 3.16 14.67
N SER A 494 -7.63 3.49 13.83
CA SER A 494 -7.72 4.58 12.86
C SER A 494 -8.43 4.20 11.56
N SER A 495 -8.65 2.91 11.26
CA SER A 495 -9.42 2.48 10.08
C SER A 495 -10.92 2.74 10.31
N PRO A 496 -11.64 3.43 9.41
CA PRO A 496 -13.07 3.70 9.61
C PRO A 496 -13.91 2.41 9.64
N VAL A 497 -13.63 1.49 8.71
CA VAL A 497 -14.32 0.19 8.64
C VAL A 497 -13.86 -0.77 9.73
N GLY A 498 -12.58 -0.75 10.10
CA GLY A 498 -12.06 -1.52 11.23
C GLY A 498 -12.68 -1.07 12.55
N LEU A 499 -12.82 0.25 12.75
CA LEU A 499 -13.45 0.82 13.94
C LEU A 499 -14.94 0.51 13.99
N ALA A 500 -15.67 0.57 12.87
CA ALA A 500 -17.08 0.17 12.82
C ALA A 500 -17.28 -1.30 13.24
N PHE A 501 -16.41 -2.19 12.77
CA PHE A 501 -16.38 -3.59 13.20
C PHE A 501 -16.09 -3.72 14.70
N LEU A 502 -15.05 -3.05 15.22
CA LEU A 502 -14.69 -3.10 16.64
C LEU A 502 -15.82 -2.55 17.53
N LYS A 503 -16.45 -1.44 17.16
CA LYS A 503 -17.65 -0.91 17.86
C LYS A 503 -18.80 -1.91 17.87
N THR A 504 -19.02 -2.62 16.76
CA THR A 504 -20.14 -3.56 16.65
C THR A 504 -19.95 -4.82 17.52
N PHE A 505 -18.73 -5.38 17.55
CA PHE A 505 -18.47 -6.70 18.13
C PHE A 505 -17.66 -6.68 19.42
N ILE A 506 -16.81 -5.68 19.63
CA ILE A 506 -15.86 -5.62 20.75
C ILE A 506 -16.24 -4.54 21.76
N LEU A 507 -16.77 -3.41 21.29
CA LEU A 507 -17.15 -2.25 22.11
C LEU A 507 -18.63 -1.86 21.93
N PRO A 508 -19.59 -2.81 21.97
CA PRO A 508 -21.00 -2.54 21.64
C PRO A 508 -21.71 -1.56 22.58
N GLU A 509 -21.15 -1.34 23.76
CA GLU A 509 -21.63 -0.39 24.75
C GLU A 509 -21.12 1.04 24.50
N MET A 510 -20.18 1.24 23.57
CA MET A 510 -19.68 2.56 23.21
C MET A 510 -20.77 3.37 22.51
N PRO A 511 -21.19 4.53 23.06
CA PRO A 511 -22.21 5.37 22.43
C PRO A 511 -21.78 5.88 21.05
N GLU A 512 -22.73 5.91 20.11
CA GLU A 512 -22.50 6.55 18.81
C GLU A 512 -22.47 8.07 18.93
N ILE A 513 -21.58 8.68 18.15
CA ILE A 513 -21.47 10.14 18.03
C ILE A 513 -22.01 10.53 16.66
N ASP A 514 -22.94 11.48 16.67
CA ASP A 514 -23.32 12.20 15.46
C ASP A 514 -22.22 13.20 15.09
N TRP A 515 -21.37 12.80 14.15
CA TRP A 515 -20.24 13.60 13.66
C TRP A 515 -20.67 14.78 12.77
N GLU A 516 -21.92 14.78 12.30
CA GLU A 516 -22.50 15.85 11.49
C GLU A 516 -23.15 16.95 12.36
N ALA A 517 -23.30 16.70 13.67
CA ALA A 517 -23.83 17.69 14.60
C ALA A 517 -23.04 19.02 14.58
N PRO A 518 -23.71 20.16 14.88
CA PRO A 518 -23.04 21.45 15.00
C PRO A 518 -21.86 21.41 15.97
N ALA A 519 -20.79 22.16 15.69
CA ALA A 519 -19.52 22.07 16.41
C ALA A 519 -19.67 22.19 17.94
N ALA A 520 -20.51 23.10 18.42
CA ALA A 520 -20.77 23.28 19.85
C ALA A 520 -21.42 22.04 20.49
N GLN A 521 -22.37 21.41 19.81
CA GLN A 521 -23.03 20.19 20.29
C GLN A 521 -22.07 19.00 20.27
N LEU A 522 -21.26 18.89 19.23
CA LEU A 522 -20.23 17.85 19.12
C LEU A 522 -19.19 18.01 20.25
N GLN A 523 -18.70 19.23 20.49
CA GLN A 523 -17.78 19.52 21.58
C GLN A 523 -18.37 19.15 22.94
N GLU A 524 -19.62 19.51 23.19
CA GLU A 524 -20.29 19.20 24.44
C GLU A 524 -20.44 17.68 24.64
N ARG A 525 -20.86 16.94 23.61
CA ARG A 525 -20.93 15.48 23.64
C ARG A 525 -19.57 14.82 23.90
N LEU A 526 -18.51 15.32 23.25
CA LEU A 526 -17.16 14.82 23.44
C LEU A 526 -16.62 15.12 24.85
N LYS A 527 -16.92 16.30 25.42
CA LYS A 527 -16.62 16.62 26.82
C LYS A 527 -17.35 15.68 27.78
N GLN A 528 -18.64 15.43 27.56
CA GLN A 528 -19.39 14.47 28.38
C GLN A 528 -18.87 13.03 28.26
N ALA A 529 -18.11 12.73 27.21
CA ALA A 529 -17.45 11.45 26.99
C ALA A 529 -15.97 11.43 27.43
N SER A 530 -15.38 12.55 27.87
CA SER A 530 -13.94 12.66 28.16
C SER A 530 -13.51 11.85 29.39
N ASP A 531 -14.42 11.65 30.34
CA ASP A 531 -14.16 10.89 31.58
C ASP A 531 -14.62 9.43 31.47
N LYS A 532 -15.10 9.03 30.28
CA LYS A 532 -15.57 7.67 30.00
C LYS A 532 -14.43 6.82 29.43
N PRO A 533 -14.53 5.48 29.49
CA PRO A 533 -13.45 4.61 29.03
C PRO A 533 -13.08 4.77 27.55
N TYR A 534 -13.88 5.45 26.73
CA TYR A 534 -13.67 5.61 25.28
C TYR A 534 -13.10 6.97 24.85
N ALA A 535 -12.71 7.84 25.78
CA ALA A 535 -12.24 9.21 25.48
C ALA A 535 -11.16 9.26 24.39
N GLU A 536 -10.10 8.47 24.53
CA GLU A 536 -9.02 8.40 23.53
C GLU A 536 -9.48 7.88 22.17
N LEU A 537 -10.49 7.00 22.14
CA LEU A 537 -11.04 6.48 20.89
C LEU A 537 -11.91 7.52 20.19
N TYR A 538 -12.71 8.29 20.93
CA TYR A 538 -13.46 9.42 20.36
C TYR A 538 -12.55 10.51 19.82
N LYS A 539 -11.49 10.84 20.56
CA LYS A 539 -10.45 11.77 20.11
C LYS A 539 -9.85 11.30 18.79
N LYS A 540 -9.55 10.01 18.65
CA LYS A 540 -9.01 9.43 17.43
C LYS A 540 -10.03 9.41 16.29
N GLU A 541 -11.26 8.99 16.54
CA GLU A 541 -12.33 8.96 15.54
C GLU A 541 -12.62 10.35 14.99
N LEU A 542 -12.60 11.40 15.82
CA LEU A 542 -12.70 12.78 15.39
C LEU A 542 -11.65 13.14 14.32
N LEU A 543 -10.40 12.72 14.55
CA LEU A 543 -9.31 12.95 13.60
C LEU A 543 -9.44 12.12 12.32
N VAL A 544 -9.86 10.86 12.46
CA VAL A 544 -10.13 9.98 11.33
C VAL A 544 -11.21 10.58 10.45
N ARG A 545 -12.34 11.02 11.03
CA ARG A 545 -13.45 11.68 10.31
C ARG A 545 -13.00 12.95 9.61
N ALA A 546 -12.18 13.80 10.26
CA ALA A 546 -11.62 14.99 9.63
C ALA A 546 -10.80 14.64 8.39
N ARG A 547 -9.90 13.64 8.49
CA ARG A 547 -9.09 13.18 7.37
C ARG A 547 -9.91 12.53 6.26
N MET A 548 -10.95 11.76 6.61
CA MET A 548 -11.91 11.22 5.64
C MET A 548 -12.54 12.35 4.83
N TYR A 549 -13.05 13.39 5.48
CA TYR A 549 -13.66 14.53 4.80
C TYR A 549 -12.67 15.29 3.91
N SER A 550 -11.44 15.54 4.39
CA SER A 550 -10.37 16.10 3.55
C SER A 550 -10.11 15.25 2.30
N SER A 551 -10.16 13.92 2.44
CA SER A 551 -9.85 12.99 1.34
C SER A 551 -10.87 12.98 0.19
N VAL A 552 -12.05 13.58 0.41
CA VAL A 552 -13.16 13.63 -0.55
C VAL A 552 -13.64 15.06 -0.85
N GLY A 553 -12.83 16.07 -0.51
CA GLY A 553 -13.10 17.47 -0.82
C GLY A 553 -14.10 18.17 0.10
N LYS A 554 -14.48 17.55 1.22
CA LYS A 554 -15.33 18.15 2.26
C LYS A 554 -14.49 19.00 3.22
N THR A 555 -13.86 20.04 2.69
CA THR A 555 -12.88 20.86 3.43
C THR A 555 -13.51 21.65 4.58
N GLY A 556 -14.75 22.12 4.42
CA GLY A 556 -15.49 22.82 5.48
C GLY A 556 -15.79 21.90 6.67
N GLU A 557 -16.24 20.68 6.42
CA GLU A 557 -16.52 19.69 7.46
C GLU A 557 -15.24 19.19 8.12
N SER A 558 -14.17 18.98 7.34
CA SER A 558 -12.85 18.64 7.89
C SER A 558 -12.32 19.72 8.81
N SER A 559 -12.30 20.97 8.35
CA SER A 559 -11.86 22.14 9.13
C SER A 559 -12.70 22.30 10.41
N ARG A 560 -14.02 22.09 10.34
CA ARG A 560 -14.91 22.06 11.52
C ARG A 560 -14.45 21.03 12.55
N LEU A 561 -14.10 19.82 12.13
CA LEU A 561 -13.65 18.76 13.03
C LEU A 561 -12.24 19.01 13.60
N PHE A 562 -11.31 19.54 12.80
CA PHE A 562 -9.98 19.95 13.31
C PHE A 562 -10.09 21.10 14.32
N LYS A 563 -10.99 22.06 14.09
CA LYS A 563 -11.30 23.12 15.06
C LYS A 563 -11.87 22.56 16.36
N ALA A 564 -12.79 21.61 16.28
CA ALA A 564 -13.31 20.92 17.46
C ALA A 564 -12.20 20.16 18.21
N TYR A 565 -11.28 19.53 17.49
CA TYR A 565 -10.12 18.87 18.08
C TYR A 565 -9.22 19.86 18.83
N GLY A 566 -8.84 20.97 18.18
CA GLY A 566 -8.00 22.00 18.79
C GLY A 566 -8.64 22.61 20.04
N ALA A 567 -9.94 22.89 20.00
CA ALA A 567 -10.68 23.43 21.14
C ALA A 567 -10.76 22.49 22.35
N LEU A 568 -10.71 21.17 22.14
CA LEU A 568 -10.84 20.16 23.19
C LEU A 568 -9.50 19.65 23.70
N TYR A 569 -8.50 19.55 22.84
CA TYR A 569 -7.29 18.77 23.12
C TYR A 569 -5.98 19.54 22.96
N SER A 570 -5.98 20.73 22.35
CA SER A 570 -4.76 21.57 22.35
C SER A 570 -4.55 22.19 23.73
N LYS A 571 -3.31 22.17 24.19
CA LYS A 571 -2.85 22.76 25.44
C LYS A 571 -2.91 24.28 25.37
N SER A 572 -3.11 24.93 26.51
CA SER A 572 -2.87 26.37 26.65
C SER A 572 -1.38 26.70 26.46
N LEU A 573 -1.07 27.99 26.37
CA LEU A 573 0.31 28.47 26.46
C LEU A 573 1.01 27.90 27.71
N PRO A 574 2.34 27.70 27.68
CA PRO A 574 3.12 27.32 28.85
C PRO A 574 2.79 28.22 30.07
N ASP A 575 2.68 27.63 31.26
CA ASP A 575 2.20 28.33 32.48
C ASP A 575 2.98 29.60 32.83
N ASP A 576 4.27 29.62 32.50
CA ASP A 576 5.18 30.74 32.72
C ASP A 576 4.96 31.90 31.73
N LEU A 577 4.34 31.63 30.58
CA LEU A 577 3.90 32.62 29.60
C LEU A 577 2.43 33.00 29.79
N ALA A 578 1.56 32.04 30.13
CA ALA A 578 0.12 32.25 30.27
C ALA A 578 -0.25 33.30 31.35
N ARG A 579 0.64 33.52 32.33
CA ARG A 579 0.46 34.52 33.41
C ARG A 579 1.14 35.86 33.12
N LYS A 580 1.88 35.98 32.02
CA LYS A 580 2.62 37.20 31.66
C LYS A 580 1.83 38.03 30.65
N THR A 581 1.90 39.35 30.81
CA THR A 581 1.44 40.29 29.77
C THR A 581 2.48 40.34 28.65
N ALA A 582 2.02 40.14 27.41
CA ALA A 582 2.88 40.28 26.24
C ALA A 582 3.26 41.76 26.02
N LEU A 583 4.52 42.01 25.66
CA LEU A 583 5.01 43.32 25.22
C LEU A 583 4.39 43.72 23.87
N ALA A 584 4.19 42.74 23.01
CA ALA A 584 3.50 42.82 21.73
C ALA A 584 3.10 41.42 21.30
N GLU A 585 1.95 41.29 20.64
CA GLU A 585 1.49 40.01 20.12
C GLU A 585 0.67 40.18 18.85
N ILE A 586 0.76 39.17 17.98
CA ILE A 586 -0.10 38.95 16.82
C ILE A 586 -0.49 37.48 16.91
N VAL A 587 -1.73 37.21 17.34
CA VAL A 587 -2.21 35.86 17.62
C VAL A 587 -3.48 35.57 16.85
N ARG A 588 -3.83 34.28 16.75
CA ARG A 588 -5.04 33.80 16.05
C ARG A 588 -5.06 34.22 14.58
N VAL A 589 -3.89 34.17 13.94
CA VAL A 589 -3.70 34.61 12.56
C VAL A 589 -4.39 33.63 11.60
N ALA A 590 -5.26 34.16 10.73
CA ALA A 590 -5.99 33.41 9.70
C ALA A 590 -5.22 33.35 8.37
N ASP A 591 -5.78 32.69 7.35
CA ASP A 591 -5.19 32.58 6.01
C ASP A 591 -4.96 33.96 5.37
N ASP A 592 -3.95 34.05 4.50
CA ASP A 592 -3.61 35.24 3.70
C ASP A 592 -3.37 36.52 4.52
N ALA A 593 -3.03 36.37 5.80
CA ALA A 593 -2.89 37.49 6.70
C ALA A 593 -1.48 38.07 6.65
N ASN A 594 -1.41 39.40 6.78
CA ASN A 594 -0.15 40.14 6.93
C ASN A 594 -0.37 41.23 7.96
N HIS A 595 0.10 40.99 9.18
CA HIS A 595 -0.17 41.84 10.33
C HIS A 595 1.08 42.54 10.83
N THR A 596 0.89 43.69 11.45
CA THR A 596 1.96 44.50 12.03
C THR A 596 1.46 45.20 13.28
N VAL A 597 2.24 45.09 14.36
CA VAL A 597 2.00 45.77 15.64
C VAL A 597 3.27 46.49 16.02
N GLU A 598 3.19 47.79 16.29
CA GLU A 598 4.33 48.57 16.80
C GLU A 598 4.46 48.42 18.32
N PHE A 599 5.68 48.36 18.82
CA PHE A 599 5.96 48.39 20.26
C PHE A 599 7.24 49.15 20.56
N ASN A 600 7.35 49.65 21.79
CA ASN A 600 8.47 50.47 22.23
C ASN A 600 9.17 49.84 23.43
N LEU A 601 10.50 49.80 23.38
CA LEU A 601 11.34 49.38 24.49
C LEU A 601 12.06 50.60 25.07
N PRO A 602 11.77 51.02 26.32
CA PRO A 602 12.39 52.20 26.91
C PRO A 602 13.87 52.00 27.29
N ARG A 603 14.30 50.73 27.41
CA ARG A 603 15.67 50.33 27.70
C ARG A 603 16.02 49.05 26.96
N ALA A 604 17.32 48.78 26.82
CA ALA A 604 17.76 47.47 26.33
C ALA A 604 17.27 46.37 27.29
N GLN A 605 16.66 45.32 26.74
CA GLN A 605 16.14 44.22 27.55
C GLN A 605 16.10 42.90 26.78
N SER A 606 16.19 41.80 27.51
CA SER A 606 15.97 40.46 26.98
C SER A 606 14.48 40.20 26.81
N VAL A 607 14.11 39.73 25.63
CA VAL A 607 12.74 39.43 25.21
C VAL A 607 12.69 37.98 24.77
N ARG A 608 11.74 37.22 25.32
CA ARG A 608 11.41 35.88 24.85
C ARG A 608 10.44 35.99 23.69
N VAL A 609 10.82 35.44 22.55
CA VAL A 609 10.01 35.33 21.35
C VAL A 609 9.36 33.96 21.32
N PHE A 610 8.03 33.93 21.34
CA PHE A 610 7.24 32.71 21.21
C PHE A 610 6.42 32.78 19.92
N ALA A 611 6.76 31.96 18.92
CA ALA A 611 6.12 31.99 17.61
C ALA A 611 5.78 30.57 17.14
N LEU A 612 4.55 30.38 16.63
CA LEU A 612 4.14 29.16 15.94
C LEU A 612 3.70 29.53 14.54
N GLY A 613 4.02 28.66 13.58
CA GLY A 613 3.66 28.81 12.17
C GLY A 613 3.88 27.51 11.39
N GLU A 614 3.92 27.60 10.08
CA GLU A 614 3.93 26.48 9.14
C GLU A 614 5.26 26.44 8.39
N GLY A 615 5.85 25.26 8.24
CA GLY A 615 7.02 25.07 7.38
C GLY A 615 7.26 23.62 7.02
N GLN A 616 7.72 23.38 5.80
CA GLN A 616 8.02 22.06 5.25
C GLN A 616 9.28 22.12 4.38
N GLY A 617 10.06 21.03 4.35
CA GLY A 617 11.20 20.90 3.43
C GLY A 617 12.35 21.89 3.68
N GLY A 618 12.41 22.54 4.84
CA GLY A 618 13.40 23.59 5.13
C GLY A 618 12.92 25.01 4.81
N GLU A 619 11.70 25.16 4.30
CA GLU A 619 11.03 26.45 4.08
C GLU A 619 10.01 26.73 5.19
N ILE A 620 9.67 28.00 5.38
CA ILE A 620 8.64 28.46 6.32
C ILE A 620 7.64 29.34 5.57
N PHE A 621 6.35 29.05 5.73
CA PHE A 621 5.25 29.67 5.00
C PHE A 621 4.50 30.66 5.89
N ASP A 622 4.13 30.22 7.10
CA ASP A 622 3.59 31.08 8.14
C ASP A 622 4.69 31.41 9.16
N TYR A 623 5.02 32.69 9.33
CA TYR A 623 6.11 33.09 10.20
C TYR A 623 6.03 34.53 10.70
N GLY A 624 6.66 34.75 11.85
CA GLY A 624 6.84 36.07 12.44
C GLY A 624 8.26 36.60 12.35
N TRP A 625 8.40 37.92 12.39
CA TRP A 625 9.68 38.61 12.49
C TRP A 625 9.54 39.94 13.25
N ILE A 626 10.68 40.49 13.66
CA ILE A 626 10.79 41.77 14.35
C ILE A 626 11.69 42.67 13.51
N GLU A 627 11.23 43.86 13.20
CA GLU A 627 12.00 44.89 12.50
C GLU A 627 12.15 46.14 13.39
N ASN A 628 13.32 46.77 13.35
CA ASN A 628 13.50 48.08 13.96
C ASN A 628 12.72 49.12 13.15
N ALA A 629 11.85 49.88 13.81
CA ALA A 629 10.87 50.73 13.12
C ALA A 629 11.51 51.93 12.41
N GLU A 630 12.72 52.34 12.81
CA GLU A 630 13.42 53.51 12.28
C GLU A 630 14.33 53.17 11.11
N THR A 631 15.05 52.04 11.22
CA THR A 631 16.01 51.59 10.21
C THR A 631 15.41 50.60 9.20
N GLY A 632 14.26 50.00 9.51
CA GLY A 632 13.67 48.91 8.72
C GLY A 632 14.44 47.59 8.80
N LYS A 633 15.51 47.50 9.60
CA LYS A 633 16.34 46.30 9.70
C LYS A 633 15.61 45.21 10.49
N VAL A 634 15.51 44.02 9.90
CA VAL A 634 15.05 42.81 10.61
C VAL A 634 16.08 42.42 11.67
N VAL A 635 15.66 42.40 12.93
CA VAL A 635 16.50 42.07 14.09
C VAL A 635 16.31 40.63 14.55
N TRP A 636 15.19 40.01 14.20
CA TRP A 636 14.94 38.58 14.40
C TRP A 636 13.86 38.10 13.43
N GLN A 637 13.97 36.87 12.92
CA GLN A 637 12.96 36.22 12.08
C GLN A 637 12.93 34.72 12.36
N MET A 638 11.74 34.14 12.36
CA MET A 638 11.55 32.70 12.48
C MET A 638 12.15 31.97 11.26
N GLN A 639 13.06 31.02 11.50
CA GLN A 639 13.75 30.24 10.46
C GLN A 639 13.47 28.75 10.62
N ALA A 640 13.25 28.03 9.51
CA ALA A 640 12.91 26.61 9.55
C ALA A 640 13.91 25.75 10.35
N ARG A 641 15.22 26.00 10.20
CA ARG A 641 16.29 25.27 10.92
C ARG A 641 16.37 25.56 12.43
N GLU A 642 15.81 26.67 12.88
CA GLU A 642 15.87 27.15 14.28
C GLU A 642 14.55 26.90 15.02
N THR A 643 13.63 26.15 14.41
CA THR A 643 12.34 25.81 14.99
C THR A 643 12.30 24.34 15.41
N ALA A 644 11.47 24.03 16.40
CA ALA A 644 11.08 22.67 16.75
C ALA A 644 9.70 22.34 16.13
N HIS A 645 9.33 21.06 16.12
CA HIS A 645 7.97 20.64 15.77
C HIS A 645 6.98 21.11 16.85
N ALA A 646 5.86 21.71 16.45
CA ALA A 646 4.87 22.29 17.38
C ALA A 646 3.75 21.30 17.79
N GLY A 647 3.93 20.01 17.49
CA GLY A 647 2.88 19.00 17.66
C GLY A 647 1.87 19.02 16.51
N GLY A 648 0.91 18.10 16.51
CA GLY A 648 -0.03 17.96 15.39
C GLY A 648 0.63 17.54 14.07
N ALA A 649 0.35 18.30 13.00
CA ALA A 649 0.85 18.01 11.65
C ALA A 649 2.35 18.27 11.53
N GLY A 650 3.06 17.46 10.73
CA GLY A 650 4.51 17.54 10.50
C GLY A 650 5.04 18.92 10.10
N LYS A 651 4.17 19.75 9.52
CA LYS A 651 4.45 21.11 9.07
C LYS A 651 4.31 22.18 10.15
N ASN A 652 3.80 21.83 11.34
CA ASN A 652 3.66 22.78 12.44
C ASN A 652 5.03 23.06 13.08
N ARG A 653 5.46 24.32 13.08
CA ARG A 653 6.77 24.76 13.58
C ARG A 653 6.61 25.71 14.76
N LYS A 654 7.54 25.63 15.70
CA LYS A 654 7.61 26.48 16.90
C LYS A 654 9.00 27.07 17.05
N ALA A 655 9.10 28.39 17.21
CA ALA A 655 10.25 29.08 17.75
C ALA A 655 9.95 29.54 19.18
N ASP A 656 10.86 29.23 20.09
CA ASP A 656 10.79 29.64 21.49
C ASP A 656 12.20 30.00 21.91
N THR A 657 12.55 31.28 21.83
CA THR A 657 13.93 31.77 21.97
C THR A 657 13.99 33.08 22.74
N VAL A 658 15.17 33.41 23.27
CA VAL A 658 15.42 34.68 23.96
C VAL A 658 16.43 35.49 23.14
N ILE A 659 16.09 36.76 22.89
CA ILE A 659 16.96 37.72 22.22
C ILE A 659 17.09 38.99 23.07
N THR A 660 18.19 39.71 22.93
CA THR A 660 18.34 41.04 23.55
C THR A 660 18.07 42.11 22.51
N LEU A 661 17.11 42.99 22.79
CA LEU A 661 16.78 44.13 21.95
C LEU A 661 17.26 45.42 22.64
N PRO A 662 17.96 46.32 21.93
CA PRO A 662 18.25 47.67 22.42
C PRO A 662 16.97 48.48 22.74
N ALA A 663 17.15 49.62 23.42
CA ALA A 663 16.08 50.60 23.54
C ALA A 663 15.70 51.13 22.16
N GLY A 664 14.40 51.29 21.90
CA GLY A 664 13.91 51.82 20.63
C GLY A 664 12.50 51.34 20.26
N ARG A 665 12.06 51.78 19.08
CA ARG A 665 10.78 51.40 18.48
C ARG A 665 10.96 50.25 17.51
N TYR A 666 10.03 49.31 17.56
CA TYR A 666 10.05 48.08 16.79
C TYR A 666 8.68 47.79 16.21
N LYS A 667 8.65 47.02 15.13
CA LYS A 667 7.44 46.44 14.56
C LYS A 667 7.53 44.93 14.68
N LEU A 668 6.55 44.35 15.36
CA LEU A 668 6.28 42.92 15.35
C LEU A 668 5.44 42.61 14.10
N ARG A 669 5.84 41.63 13.31
CA ARG A 669 5.16 41.27 12.07
C ARG A 669 4.92 39.78 11.99
N TYR A 670 3.86 39.41 11.30
CA TYR A 670 3.53 38.02 11.01
C TYR A 670 2.82 37.93 9.66
N LYS A 671 3.17 36.90 8.89
CA LYS A 671 2.54 36.58 7.60
C LYS A 671 2.13 35.12 7.57
N SER A 672 0.98 34.83 6.96
CA SER A 672 0.49 33.47 6.67
C SER A 672 0.17 33.27 5.19
N ASP A 673 0.13 32.02 4.75
CA ASP A 673 -0.34 31.57 3.44
C ASP A 673 -1.83 31.17 3.44
N ASP A 674 -2.31 30.51 2.38
CA ASP A 674 -3.73 30.24 2.13
C ASP A 674 -4.24 28.89 2.67
N SER A 675 -3.40 28.13 3.38
CA SER A 675 -3.64 26.69 3.52
C SER A 675 -3.84 26.16 4.95
N HIS A 676 -3.14 26.67 5.96
CA HIS A 676 -3.21 26.07 7.32
C HIS A 676 -2.91 27.06 8.43
N SER A 677 -3.97 27.74 8.87
CA SER A 677 -3.91 28.81 9.86
C SER A 677 -4.92 28.64 10.99
N PHE A 678 -4.93 29.61 11.92
CA PHE A 678 -5.85 29.60 13.05
C PHE A 678 -7.31 29.54 12.58
N ASP A 679 -8.08 28.61 13.16
CA ASP A 679 -9.49 28.34 12.81
C ASP A 679 -9.75 27.87 11.36
N ARG A 680 -8.72 27.68 10.52
CA ARG A 680 -8.82 27.11 9.16
C ARG A 680 -7.75 26.03 8.90
N TRP A 681 -7.75 25.00 9.73
CA TRP A 681 -6.78 23.91 9.63
C TRP A 681 -7.08 22.95 8.48
N ASN A 682 -6.12 22.73 7.58
CA ASN A 682 -6.19 21.67 6.56
C ASN A 682 -5.57 20.34 7.02
N ALA A 683 -4.83 20.36 8.13
CA ALA A 683 -4.25 19.21 8.82
C ALA A 683 -4.41 19.34 10.35
N LEU A 684 -3.75 18.47 11.13
CA LEU A 684 -3.81 18.55 12.59
C LEU A 684 -3.31 19.91 13.11
N PRO A 685 -4.07 20.62 13.96
CA PRO A 685 -3.61 21.85 14.60
C PRO A 685 -2.41 21.58 15.53
N PRO A 686 -1.62 22.60 15.88
CA PRO A 686 -0.53 22.45 16.85
C PRO A 686 -1.04 21.98 18.22
N ASP A 687 -0.14 21.36 18.98
CA ASP A 687 -0.44 20.89 20.34
C ASP A 687 -0.74 22.04 21.29
N ILE A 688 -0.29 23.25 20.98
CA ILE A 688 -0.54 24.47 21.75
C ILE A 688 -1.56 25.29 20.98
N ASN A 689 -2.62 25.75 21.64
CA ASN A 689 -3.68 26.57 21.05
C ASN A 689 -3.19 28.02 20.81
N PHE A 690 -2.22 28.16 19.91
CA PHE A 690 -1.54 29.40 19.55
C PHE A 690 -1.09 29.31 18.09
N TRP A 691 -1.29 30.38 17.33
CA TRP A 691 -0.77 30.56 15.96
C TRP A 691 -0.50 32.03 15.75
N GLY A 692 0.72 32.40 15.38
CA GLY A 692 1.18 33.78 15.45
C GLY A 692 2.51 33.95 16.19
N ILE A 693 2.74 35.15 16.72
CA ILE A 693 3.95 35.53 17.44
C ILE A 693 3.62 36.44 18.64
N ALA A 694 4.26 36.18 19.78
CA ALA A 694 4.14 36.98 20.99
C ALA A 694 5.52 37.21 21.63
N LEU A 695 5.70 38.38 22.22
CA LEU A 695 6.92 38.83 22.86
C LEU A 695 6.69 39.01 24.36
N TYR A 696 7.57 38.45 25.19
CA TYR A 696 7.47 38.55 26.65
C TYR A 696 8.78 39.08 27.24
N ALA A 697 8.68 39.94 28.25
CA ALA A 697 9.86 40.36 29.01
C ALA A 697 10.47 39.18 29.77
N VAL A 698 11.80 39.05 29.67
CA VAL A 698 12.57 38.16 30.54
C VAL A 698 13.02 38.99 31.74
N GLU A 699 12.57 38.59 32.93
CA GLU A 699 13.03 39.22 34.16
C GLU A 699 14.46 38.78 34.44
N ASP A 700 15.35 39.73 34.68
CA ASP A 700 16.67 39.44 35.22
C ASP A 700 16.47 38.80 36.59
N ARG A 701 16.84 37.52 36.74
CA ARG A 701 16.93 36.89 38.06
C ARG A 701 18.00 37.66 38.83
N THR A 702 17.56 38.53 39.73
CA THR A 702 18.42 39.23 40.69
C THR A 702 18.78 38.33 41.85
#